data_AF-A0ABD2D7C7-F1
#
_entry.id   AF-A0ABD2D7C7-F1
#
_cell.length_a   1.000
_cell.length_b   1.000
_cell.length_c   1.000
_cell.angle_alpha   90.00
_cell.angle_beta   90.00
_cell.angle_gamma   90.00
#
_symmetry.space_group_name_H-M   'P 1'
#
loop_
_entity.id
_entity.type
_entity.pdbx_description
1 polymer ?
#
loop_
_entity_poly.entity_id
_entity_poly.type
_entity_poly.pdbx_seq_one_letter_code
_entity_poly.pdbx_strand_id
1 'polypeptide(L)'
;PNTVTSLSVQDQNNSSITLSWTVPQGPGHFISWVGKGSHGRVSWVEEGIIDPRAQNTSDTEITLKELESGSLYNLTIWAESNEVRGYTRTLTAATTPNKVTDLQKRTQTKNSVTLWWKAPADPHSQLYTYWVQWASGGHPQREQDPQGDWANQTSRTNETWYQVEALEPGTLYDFSVWAERNNAASSTQSLRASTAPDSVTITSCASSSGGHGVILTWSCPSGGYETFEVEVGEQRGSQDRSSCGRGVPVWGLGPARSYPATITTVWDGMRVRSAPVTCHTESAGVIAGAIVGALLFLILVGLLVFFLKRRKRRHQEKAAPRDLVFSFPGDILAEDFADHVRKNKKDSNCGFAEEFQKLALQGHGQSQMVASAPENNAKNRYRNVLPYDWSRVPLKPLHGEPGSDYINASFVPGLWSPQEFIAAQGPLPHTIGDFWRLVWEQKSHTLVMLTNCVESGRVKCEHYWPLDAQPCTHGHLRVTLVGEEVTETWAVRDLQLFQVEEQKTLSVRQFHYLAWPDHGVPHSPDPLLAFWKMLRQWLDQAVEGGPPIVHCSAGVGRTGTLIALDVLLRQLECKGLVGPFSFVRKMRESRPLMVQTEAQYIFLHQCILWFLQQSAPAQKEATYENVANLIYENMAAIQAQEVEA
;
A
#
# COMPACT_ATOMS: atom_id res chain seq x y z
N PRO A 1 -26.60 -28.48 73.66
CA PRO A 1 -26.36 -28.81 72.23
C PRO A 1 -24.87 -28.82 71.91
N ASN A 2 -24.39 -29.74 71.06
CA ASN A 2 -22.98 -29.74 70.61
C ASN A 2 -22.72 -28.57 69.65
N THR A 3 -21.43 -28.23 69.44
CA THR A 3 -21.03 -27.12 68.56
C THR A 3 -21.43 -27.40 67.11
N VAL A 4 -21.88 -26.36 66.41
CA VAL A 4 -22.12 -26.38 64.96
C VAL A 4 -20.81 -26.62 64.20
N THR A 5 -20.82 -27.56 63.25
CA THR A 5 -19.66 -27.91 62.41
C THR A 5 -19.83 -27.41 60.97
N SER A 6 -18.70 -27.22 60.26
CA SER A 6 -18.69 -26.81 58.84
C SER A 6 -19.44 -25.52 58.52
N LEU A 7 -19.42 -24.53 59.42
CA LEU A 7 -19.98 -23.21 59.14
C LEU A 7 -19.22 -22.53 57.99
N SER A 8 -19.94 -22.13 56.95
CA SER A 8 -19.40 -21.42 55.78
C SER A 8 -20.42 -20.43 55.21
N VAL A 9 -19.92 -19.44 54.46
CA VAL A 9 -20.74 -18.60 53.58
C VAL A 9 -21.00 -19.38 52.30
N GLN A 10 -22.27 -19.51 51.89
CA GLN A 10 -22.68 -20.14 50.63
C GLN A 10 -22.85 -19.11 49.51
N ASP A 11 -23.50 -17.99 49.82
CA ASP A 11 -23.76 -16.91 48.86
C ASP A 11 -23.75 -15.56 49.59
N GLN A 12 -23.43 -14.50 48.86
CA GLN A 12 -23.42 -13.14 49.39
C GLN A 12 -23.68 -12.10 48.29
N ASN A 13 -24.39 -11.04 48.64
CA ASN A 13 -24.58 -9.87 47.79
C ASN A 13 -24.46 -8.57 48.62
N ASN A 14 -24.95 -7.47 48.06
CA ASN A 14 -24.80 -6.14 48.65
C ASN A 14 -25.68 -5.89 49.89
N SER A 15 -26.63 -6.79 50.19
CA SER A 15 -27.58 -6.60 51.30
C SER A 15 -27.90 -7.88 52.06
N SER A 16 -27.27 -9.01 51.70
CA SER A 16 -27.51 -10.29 52.34
C SER A 16 -26.30 -11.23 52.30
N ILE A 17 -26.23 -12.10 53.31
CA ILE A 17 -25.25 -13.16 53.44
C ILE A 17 -25.99 -14.45 53.79
N THR A 18 -25.77 -15.50 53.01
CA THR A 18 -26.34 -16.83 53.24
C THR A 18 -25.29 -17.74 53.88
N LEU A 19 -25.61 -18.25 55.06
CA LEU A 19 -24.77 -19.15 55.82
C LEU A 19 -25.33 -20.57 55.78
N SER A 20 -24.44 -21.56 55.72
CA SER A 20 -24.80 -22.97 55.88
C SER A 20 -23.93 -23.65 56.93
N TRP A 21 -24.47 -24.68 57.58
CA TRP A 21 -23.71 -25.50 58.50
C TRP A 21 -24.25 -26.93 58.58
N THR A 22 -23.45 -27.81 59.17
CA THR A 22 -23.88 -29.17 59.47
C THR A 22 -24.55 -29.24 60.84
N VAL A 23 -25.64 -29.99 60.93
CA VAL A 23 -26.35 -30.30 62.18
C VAL A 23 -25.36 -30.81 63.24
N PRO A 24 -25.34 -30.23 64.46
CA PRO A 24 -24.54 -30.76 65.55
C PRO A 24 -24.97 -32.19 65.91
N GLN A 25 -24.05 -33.15 65.86
CA GLN A 25 -24.29 -34.53 66.29
C GLN A 25 -24.40 -34.57 67.81
N GLY A 26 -25.49 -35.09 68.39
CA GLY A 26 -25.70 -35.21 69.83
C GLY A 26 -26.18 -36.61 70.25
N PRO A 27 -25.99 -37.02 71.52
CA PRO A 27 -26.43 -38.32 72.00
C PRO A 27 -27.96 -38.33 72.12
N GLY A 28 -28.64 -38.86 71.11
CA GLY A 28 -30.09 -38.90 71.02
C GLY A 28 -30.55 -38.96 69.58
N HIS A 29 -30.75 -40.19 69.10
CA HIS A 29 -31.30 -40.52 67.79
C HIS A 29 -32.43 -39.58 67.33
N PHE A 30 -32.33 -39.11 66.07
CA PHE A 30 -33.46 -38.64 65.24
C PHE A 30 -34.35 -37.52 65.79
N ILE A 31 -33.82 -36.54 66.53
CA ILE A 31 -34.51 -35.25 66.61
C ILE A 31 -34.03 -34.43 65.42
N SER A 32 -34.84 -34.48 64.35
CA SER A 32 -34.83 -33.48 63.30
C SER A 32 -34.59 -32.10 63.91
N TRP A 33 -33.80 -31.24 63.28
CA TRP A 33 -33.73 -29.81 63.58
C TRP A 33 -35.12 -29.10 63.63
N VAL A 34 -36.18 -29.84 63.32
CA VAL A 34 -37.62 -29.51 63.26
C VAL A 34 -38.42 -30.03 64.48
N GLY A 35 -37.77 -30.61 65.50
CA GLY A 35 -38.44 -31.04 66.74
C GLY A 35 -38.78 -29.84 67.64
N LYS A 36 -40.06 -29.72 68.05
CA LYS A 36 -40.62 -28.62 68.86
C LYS A 36 -39.66 -28.17 69.99
N GLY A 37 -38.96 -27.06 69.77
CA GLY A 37 -38.13 -26.40 70.78
C GLY A 37 -36.64 -26.25 70.45
N SER A 38 -36.13 -26.89 69.40
CA SER A 38 -34.73 -26.76 68.96
C SER A 38 -34.62 -25.86 67.74
N HIS A 39 -33.78 -24.83 67.79
CA HIS A 39 -33.51 -23.94 66.67
C HIS A 39 -32.05 -23.47 66.67
N GLY A 40 -31.53 -23.13 65.50
CA GLY A 40 -30.29 -22.40 65.34
C GLY A 40 -30.55 -20.92 65.58
N ARG A 41 -29.68 -20.28 66.34
CA ARG A 41 -29.70 -18.83 66.54
C ARG A 41 -28.42 -18.23 66.01
N VAL A 42 -28.57 -17.26 65.12
CA VAL A 42 -27.48 -16.51 64.51
C VAL A 42 -27.57 -15.07 65.00
N SER A 43 -26.49 -14.56 65.57
CA SER A 43 -26.33 -13.15 65.87
C SER A 43 -25.21 -12.55 65.02
N TRP A 44 -25.40 -11.35 64.52
CA TRP A 44 -24.39 -10.65 63.72
C TRP A 44 -24.21 -9.22 64.23
N VAL A 45 -22.95 -8.78 64.16
CA VAL A 45 -22.53 -7.44 64.54
C VAL A 45 -21.69 -6.88 63.41
N GLU A 46 -22.03 -5.68 62.97
CA GLU A 46 -21.24 -4.93 62.00
C GLU A 46 -19.96 -4.39 62.61
N GLU A 47 -18.89 -4.33 61.83
CA GLU A 47 -17.63 -3.69 62.21
C GLU A 47 -17.87 -2.26 62.74
N GLY A 48 -17.57 -2.03 64.03
CA GLY A 48 -17.73 -0.73 64.68
C GLY A 48 -19.08 -0.49 65.36
N ILE A 49 -20.04 -1.41 65.25
CA ILE A 49 -21.33 -1.38 65.98
C ILE A 49 -21.28 -2.34 67.17
N ILE A 50 -21.97 -2.00 68.28
CA ILE A 50 -21.95 -2.81 69.51
C ILE A 50 -23.24 -3.63 69.69
N ASP A 51 -24.35 -3.24 69.06
CA ASP A 51 -25.66 -3.88 69.24
C ASP A 51 -25.89 -5.04 68.24
N PRO A 52 -25.89 -6.32 68.68
CA PRO A 52 -26.06 -7.47 67.81
C PRO A 52 -27.52 -7.65 67.37
N ARG A 53 -27.74 -7.75 66.07
CA ARG A 53 -29.01 -8.28 65.53
C ARG A 53 -28.99 -9.80 65.62
N ALA A 54 -30.15 -10.43 65.79
CA ALA A 54 -30.26 -11.89 65.86
C ALA A 54 -31.50 -12.42 65.14
N GLN A 55 -31.37 -13.61 64.55
CA GLN A 55 -32.44 -14.31 63.84
C GLN A 55 -32.37 -15.80 64.17
N ASN A 56 -33.54 -16.42 64.25
CA ASN A 56 -33.70 -17.84 64.54
C ASN A 56 -34.07 -18.59 63.25
N THR A 57 -33.59 -19.82 63.12
CA THR A 57 -33.97 -20.72 62.02
C THR A 57 -34.07 -22.17 62.51
N SER A 58 -34.99 -22.94 61.93
CA SER A 58 -35.08 -24.39 62.09
C SER A 58 -34.35 -25.15 60.97
N ASP A 59 -33.80 -24.44 59.99
CA ASP A 59 -33.06 -25.03 58.87
C ASP A 59 -31.54 -24.97 59.12
N THR A 60 -30.78 -25.74 58.34
CA THR A 60 -29.30 -25.74 58.33
C THR A 60 -28.69 -24.64 57.46
N GLU A 61 -29.55 -23.76 56.95
CA GLU A 61 -29.22 -22.63 56.10
C GLU A 61 -30.03 -21.41 56.54
N ILE A 62 -29.44 -20.22 56.48
CA ILE A 62 -30.14 -18.97 56.76
C ILE A 62 -29.56 -17.84 55.90
N THR A 63 -30.44 -17.02 55.34
CA THR A 63 -30.08 -15.78 54.67
C THR A 63 -30.36 -14.60 55.59
N LEU A 64 -29.29 -13.93 56.02
CA LEU A 64 -29.37 -12.65 56.72
C LEU A 64 -29.62 -11.56 55.69
N LYS A 65 -30.67 -10.74 55.87
CA LYS A 65 -31.08 -9.68 54.94
C LYS A 65 -30.96 -8.30 55.59
N GLU A 66 -31.10 -7.25 54.79
CA GLU A 66 -31.05 -5.86 55.26
C GLU A 66 -29.72 -5.49 55.94
N LEU A 67 -28.64 -6.08 55.42
CA LEU A 67 -27.26 -5.74 55.78
C LEU A 67 -26.81 -4.52 54.98
N GLU A 68 -25.91 -3.73 55.57
CA GLU A 68 -25.26 -2.60 54.90
C GLU A 68 -24.25 -3.11 53.86
N SER A 69 -24.16 -2.44 52.72
CA SER A 69 -23.31 -2.83 51.60
C SER A 69 -21.83 -2.51 51.85
N GLY A 70 -20.95 -3.44 51.49
CA GLY A 70 -19.50 -3.31 51.68
C GLY A 70 -19.04 -3.34 53.14
N SER A 71 -19.88 -3.84 54.04
CA SER A 71 -19.62 -3.90 55.48
C SER A 71 -19.15 -5.30 55.90
N LEU A 72 -18.28 -5.35 56.91
CA LEU A 72 -17.76 -6.59 57.48
C LEU A 72 -18.61 -6.96 58.71
N TYR A 73 -19.07 -8.21 58.76
CA TYR A 73 -19.89 -8.72 59.84
C TYR A 73 -19.18 -9.84 60.58
N ASN A 74 -19.22 -9.77 61.91
CA ASN A 74 -18.84 -10.87 62.78
C ASN A 74 -20.09 -11.69 63.14
N LEU A 75 -20.16 -12.90 62.59
CA LEU A 75 -21.33 -13.78 62.62
C LEU A 75 -21.11 -14.85 63.68
N THR A 76 -21.94 -14.87 64.72
CA THR A 76 -21.88 -15.86 65.80
C THR A 76 -23.10 -16.76 65.75
N ILE A 77 -22.89 -18.06 65.64
CA ILE A 77 -23.97 -19.07 65.61
C ILE A 77 -23.87 -20.01 66.81
N TRP A 78 -25.02 -20.40 67.35
CA TRP A 78 -25.15 -21.50 68.32
C TRP A 78 -26.47 -22.24 68.12
N ALA A 79 -26.51 -23.49 68.58
CA ALA A 79 -27.75 -24.23 68.68
C ALA A 79 -28.37 -24.00 70.06
N GLU A 80 -29.68 -23.76 70.10
CA GLU A 80 -30.46 -23.56 71.32
C GLU A 80 -31.57 -24.62 71.39
N SER A 81 -31.70 -25.27 72.55
CA SER A 81 -32.73 -26.28 72.79
C SER A 81 -33.21 -26.15 74.22
N ASN A 82 -34.53 -26.06 74.41
CA ASN A 82 -35.16 -25.90 75.73
C ASN A 82 -34.51 -24.78 76.56
N GLU A 83 -34.26 -23.62 75.95
CA GLU A 83 -33.61 -22.43 76.55
C GLU A 83 -32.14 -22.64 76.97
N VAL A 84 -31.53 -23.77 76.63
CA VAL A 84 -30.11 -24.04 76.88
C VAL A 84 -29.28 -23.77 75.62
N ARG A 85 -28.37 -22.80 75.72
CA ARG A 85 -27.42 -22.41 74.68
C ARG A 85 -26.24 -23.40 74.59
N GLY A 86 -25.98 -23.91 73.40
CA GLY A 86 -24.77 -24.67 73.09
C GLY A 86 -23.54 -23.77 72.87
N TYR A 87 -22.38 -24.38 72.60
CA TYR A 87 -21.17 -23.65 72.27
C TYR A 87 -21.32 -22.82 70.98
N THR A 88 -20.71 -21.63 70.98
CA THR A 88 -20.75 -20.70 69.86
C THR A 88 -19.65 -20.99 68.85
N ARG A 89 -19.93 -20.69 67.57
CA ARG A 89 -18.93 -20.61 66.51
C ARG A 89 -19.01 -19.25 65.83
N THR A 90 -17.87 -18.68 65.49
CA THR A 90 -17.77 -17.38 64.83
C THR A 90 -17.19 -17.50 63.43
N LEU A 91 -17.63 -16.62 62.54
CA LEU A 91 -17.14 -16.46 61.17
C LEU A 91 -17.25 -14.98 60.79
N THR A 92 -16.25 -14.46 60.08
CA THR A 92 -16.34 -13.13 59.49
C THR A 92 -16.68 -13.23 58.02
N ALA A 93 -17.66 -12.44 57.57
CA ALA A 93 -18.03 -12.34 56.17
C ALA A 93 -18.42 -10.91 55.84
N ALA A 94 -18.28 -10.51 54.58
CA ALA A 94 -18.59 -9.17 54.12
C ALA A 94 -19.70 -9.20 53.08
N THR A 95 -20.59 -8.20 53.12
CA THR A 95 -21.48 -7.91 51.99
C THR A 95 -20.67 -7.33 50.84
N THR A 96 -21.12 -7.54 49.61
CA THR A 96 -20.44 -6.92 48.46
C THR A 96 -20.71 -5.41 48.42
N PRO A 97 -19.76 -4.59 47.91
CA PRO A 97 -20.06 -3.19 47.64
C PRO A 97 -21.21 -3.03 46.64
N ASN A 98 -21.93 -1.91 46.70
CA ASN A 98 -22.83 -1.55 45.62
C ASN A 98 -22.04 -1.28 44.33
N LYS A 99 -22.72 -1.44 43.20
CA LYS A 99 -22.16 -1.20 41.88
C LYS A 99 -21.75 0.27 41.73
N VAL A 100 -20.61 0.52 41.09
CA VAL A 100 -20.21 1.88 40.67
C VAL A 100 -21.26 2.46 39.72
N THR A 101 -21.48 3.77 39.82
CA THR A 101 -22.48 4.47 39.00
C THR A 101 -21.82 5.54 38.14
N ASP A 102 -22.51 5.99 37.09
CA ASP A 102 -22.05 7.07 36.23
C ASP A 102 -20.63 6.85 35.63
N LEU A 103 -20.38 5.63 35.15
CA LEU A 103 -19.13 5.30 34.46
C LEU A 103 -19.06 6.04 33.13
N GLN A 104 -18.09 6.93 32.99
CA GLN A 104 -17.91 7.83 31.86
C GLN A 104 -16.46 7.81 31.35
N LYS A 105 -16.31 8.04 30.05
CA LYS A 105 -15.04 8.39 29.42
C LYS A 105 -14.85 9.90 29.49
N ARG A 106 -13.70 10.38 29.96
CA ARG A 106 -13.39 11.81 30.13
C ARG A 106 -12.49 12.33 29.03
N THR A 107 -11.28 11.78 28.94
CA THR A 107 -10.27 12.15 27.95
C THR A 107 -9.88 10.93 27.13
N GLN A 108 -9.83 11.10 25.81
CA GLN A 108 -9.45 10.07 24.86
C GLN A 108 -8.30 10.60 24.03
N THR A 109 -7.17 9.90 24.06
CA THR A 109 -6.00 10.18 23.23
C THR A 109 -5.77 9.01 22.28
N LYS A 110 -4.70 9.08 21.47
CA LYS A 110 -4.35 7.96 20.59
C LYS A 110 -3.85 6.73 21.32
N ASN A 111 -3.45 6.84 22.59
CA ASN A 111 -2.86 5.74 23.35
C ASN A 111 -3.36 5.64 24.79
N SER A 112 -4.36 6.45 25.17
CA SER A 112 -4.93 6.41 26.50
C SER A 112 -6.42 6.79 26.53
N VAL A 113 -7.13 6.21 27.49
CA VAL A 113 -8.52 6.57 27.81
C VAL A 113 -8.61 6.75 29.32
N THR A 114 -9.11 7.91 29.74
CA THR A 114 -9.37 8.19 31.16
C THR A 114 -10.82 7.92 31.47
N LEU A 115 -11.03 6.97 32.38
CA LEU A 115 -12.32 6.60 32.92
C LEU A 115 -12.57 7.36 34.22
N TRP A 116 -13.82 7.70 34.45
CA TRP A 116 -14.29 8.27 35.70
C TRP A 116 -15.61 7.63 36.08
N TRP A 117 -15.84 7.41 37.37
CA TRP A 117 -17.11 6.92 37.89
C TRP A 117 -17.44 7.61 39.21
N LYS A 118 -18.71 7.54 39.60
CA LYS A 118 -19.15 7.94 40.92
C LYS A 118 -19.04 6.75 41.87
N ALA A 119 -18.36 6.97 43.01
CA ALA A 119 -18.28 6.00 44.09
C ALA A 119 -19.69 5.57 44.54
N PRO A 120 -19.90 4.30 44.90
CA PRO A 120 -21.18 3.85 45.46
C PRO A 120 -21.52 4.61 46.75
N ALA A 121 -22.80 4.84 47.01
CA ALA A 121 -23.28 5.58 48.19
C ALA A 121 -23.29 4.69 49.45
N ASP A 122 -22.19 3.98 49.68
CA ASP A 122 -22.02 2.99 50.74
C ASP A 122 -21.37 3.63 51.96
N PRO A 123 -21.59 3.12 53.19
CA PRO A 123 -21.04 3.70 54.43
C PRO A 123 -19.50 3.83 54.42
N HIS A 124 -18.83 2.93 53.70
CA HIS A 124 -17.38 2.80 53.68
C HIS A 124 -16.76 2.96 52.29
N SER A 125 -17.44 3.67 51.38
CA SER A 125 -17.00 3.82 49.98
C SER A 125 -15.57 4.38 49.81
N GLN A 126 -15.10 5.17 50.79
CA GLN A 126 -13.74 5.72 50.86
C GLN A 126 -12.64 4.66 51.07
N LEU A 127 -13.00 3.45 51.48
CA LEU A 127 -12.07 2.33 51.71
C LEU A 127 -12.04 1.34 50.54
N TYR A 128 -12.77 1.61 49.46
CA TYR A 128 -12.88 0.69 48.34
C TYR A 128 -11.63 0.72 47.46
N THR A 129 -11.25 -0.45 46.98
CA THR A 129 -10.34 -0.59 45.84
C THR A 129 -11.18 -0.84 44.60
N TYR A 130 -10.98 -0.06 43.55
CA TYR A 130 -11.64 -0.22 42.27
C TYR A 130 -10.75 -1.01 41.32
N TRP A 131 -11.32 -2.01 40.67
CA TRP A 131 -10.66 -2.76 39.61
C TRP A 131 -11.16 -2.28 38.26
N VAL A 132 -10.23 -2.17 37.32
CA VAL A 132 -10.48 -1.76 35.95
C VAL A 132 -9.94 -2.85 35.04
N GLN A 133 -10.80 -3.39 34.18
CA GLN A 133 -10.48 -4.37 33.17
C GLN A 133 -10.74 -3.78 31.78
N TRP A 134 -9.88 -4.10 30.82
CA TRP A 134 -10.10 -3.73 29.43
C TRP A 134 -9.67 -4.82 28.46
N ALA A 135 -10.39 -4.87 27.34
CA ALA A 135 -10.08 -5.73 26.21
C ALA A 135 -10.27 -4.94 24.90
N SER A 136 -9.37 -5.13 23.94
CA SER A 136 -9.55 -4.62 22.59
C SER A 136 -10.77 -5.31 21.97
N GLY A 137 -11.58 -4.57 21.20
CA GLY A 137 -12.61 -5.13 20.32
C GLY A 137 -12.09 -5.42 18.90
N GLY A 138 -10.81 -5.12 18.62
CA GLY A 138 -10.18 -5.24 17.31
C GLY A 138 -10.55 -4.10 16.36
N HIS A 139 -9.91 -4.06 15.19
CA HIS A 139 -10.24 -3.10 14.13
C HIS A 139 -10.86 -3.85 12.93
N PRO A 140 -11.92 -3.32 12.29
CA PRO A 140 -12.62 -3.98 11.18
C PRO A 140 -11.77 -4.29 9.93
N GLN A 141 -10.53 -3.79 9.85
CA GLN A 141 -9.71 -3.75 8.63
C GLN A 141 -8.60 -4.81 8.59
N ARG A 142 -8.42 -5.61 9.65
CA ARG A 142 -7.54 -6.79 9.66
C ARG A 142 -8.37 -8.06 9.43
N GLU A 143 -8.70 -8.37 8.19
CA GLU A 143 -9.33 -9.66 7.83
C GLU A 143 -8.33 -10.82 7.68
N GLN A 144 -7.03 -10.62 7.94
CA GLN A 144 -5.99 -11.61 7.64
C GLN A 144 -5.16 -12.11 8.82
N ASP A 145 -5.53 -11.83 10.06
CA ASP A 145 -4.84 -12.43 11.22
C ASP A 145 -5.84 -12.97 12.26
N PRO A 146 -6.22 -14.26 12.17
CA PRO A 146 -7.22 -14.86 13.07
C PRO A 146 -6.70 -15.13 14.49
N GLN A 147 -5.47 -14.75 14.84
CA GLN A 147 -4.85 -15.23 16.08
C GLN A 147 -3.91 -14.22 16.75
N GLY A 148 -4.43 -13.02 17.05
CA GLY A 148 -3.87 -12.16 18.09
C GLY A 148 -4.48 -12.53 19.44
N ASP A 149 -3.68 -13.02 20.39
CA ASP A 149 -4.11 -13.32 21.76
C ASP A 149 -4.77 -12.09 22.41
N TRP A 150 -6.08 -12.17 22.62
CA TRP A 150 -6.88 -11.15 23.32
C TRP A 150 -6.58 -11.20 24.82
N ALA A 151 -5.47 -10.61 25.24
CA ALA A 151 -5.13 -10.53 26.65
C ALA A 151 -6.07 -9.55 27.37
N ASN A 152 -6.98 -10.08 28.19
CA ASN A 152 -7.75 -9.29 29.16
C ASN A 152 -6.79 -8.67 30.17
N GLN A 153 -6.59 -7.35 30.09
CA GLN A 153 -5.72 -6.62 31.01
C GLN A 153 -6.53 -6.09 32.18
N THR A 154 -5.93 -6.07 33.37
CA THR A 154 -6.56 -5.60 34.60
C THR A 154 -5.61 -4.73 35.39
N SER A 155 -6.17 -3.75 36.09
CA SER A 155 -5.46 -2.86 37.01
C SER A 155 -6.37 -2.45 38.16
N ARG A 156 -5.82 -1.76 39.16
CA ARG A 156 -6.55 -1.32 40.35
C ARG A 156 -6.16 0.09 40.77
N THR A 157 -7.10 0.79 41.40
CA THR A 157 -6.94 2.15 41.93
C THR A 157 -7.83 2.35 43.16
N ASN A 158 -7.45 3.26 44.05
CA ASN A 158 -8.31 3.70 45.16
C ASN A 158 -9.06 5.00 44.82
N GLU A 159 -8.76 5.59 43.67
CA GLU A 159 -9.40 6.79 43.17
C GLU A 159 -10.66 6.44 42.37
N THR A 160 -11.58 7.40 42.19
CA THR A 160 -12.78 7.22 41.36
C THR A 160 -12.55 7.51 39.87
N TRP A 161 -11.29 7.40 39.44
CA TRP A 161 -10.85 7.58 38.07
C TRP A 161 -9.62 6.73 37.80
N TYR A 162 -9.42 6.39 36.53
CA TYR A 162 -8.23 5.66 36.09
C TYR A 162 -7.90 6.00 34.64
N GLN A 163 -6.61 6.26 34.38
CA GLN A 163 -6.10 6.44 33.03
C GLN A 163 -5.50 5.13 32.54
N VAL A 164 -6.15 4.51 31.57
CA VAL A 164 -5.60 3.34 30.87
C VAL A 164 -4.65 3.83 29.79
N GLU A 165 -3.41 3.35 29.80
CA GLU A 165 -2.33 3.78 28.89
C GLU A 165 -1.87 2.64 27.98
N ALA A 166 -0.95 2.95 27.06
CA ALA A 166 -0.37 2.01 26.10
C ALA A 166 -1.42 1.31 25.22
N LEU A 167 -2.53 1.99 24.94
CA LEU A 167 -3.57 1.52 24.03
C LEU A 167 -3.17 1.76 22.56
N GLU A 168 -3.75 0.98 21.66
CA GLU A 168 -3.53 1.12 20.21
C GLU A 168 -4.38 2.27 19.65
N PRO A 169 -3.85 3.13 18.76
CA PRO A 169 -4.62 4.19 18.09
C PRO A 169 -5.82 3.65 17.29
N GLY A 170 -6.88 4.45 17.17
CA GLY A 170 -8.06 4.11 16.37
C GLY A 170 -8.73 2.79 16.74
N THR A 171 -8.74 2.41 18.01
CA THR A 171 -9.17 1.07 18.46
C THR A 171 -10.30 1.19 19.48
N LEU A 172 -11.34 0.38 19.30
CA LEU A 172 -12.46 0.29 20.23
C LEU A 172 -12.11 -0.66 21.38
N TYR A 173 -12.36 -0.24 22.62
CA TYR A 173 -12.14 -1.04 23.81
C TYR A 173 -13.42 -1.21 24.63
N ASP A 174 -13.57 -2.41 25.20
CA ASP A 174 -14.58 -2.73 26.20
C ASP A 174 -13.95 -2.58 27.60
N PHE A 175 -14.38 -1.58 28.36
CA PHE A 175 -13.93 -1.32 29.73
C PHE A 175 -14.95 -1.82 30.74
N SER A 176 -14.45 -2.36 31.85
CA SER A 176 -15.24 -2.92 32.93
C SER A 176 -14.66 -2.47 34.28
N VAL A 177 -15.52 -1.95 35.16
CA VAL A 177 -15.13 -1.44 36.48
C VAL A 177 -16.00 -2.05 37.58
N TRP A 178 -15.38 -2.50 38.67
CA TRP A 178 -16.07 -2.95 39.87
C TRP A 178 -15.34 -2.49 41.14
N ALA A 179 -16.08 -2.39 42.25
CA ALA A 179 -15.52 -2.06 43.56
C ALA A 179 -15.28 -3.34 44.36
N GLU A 180 -14.23 -3.35 45.17
CA GLU A 180 -13.88 -4.44 46.07
C GLU A 180 -13.55 -3.91 47.46
N ARG A 181 -14.07 -4.59 48.48
CA ARG A 181 -13.65 -4.44 49.88
C ARG A 181 -13.74 -5.80 50.57
N ASN A 182 -12.77 -6.11 51.44
CA ASN A 182 -12.74 -7.36 52.21
C ASN A 182 -12.88 -8.65 51.35
N ASN A 183 -12.25 -8.66 50.16
CA ASN A 183 -12.35 -9.73 49.16
C ASN A 183 -13.77 -10.00 48.62
N ALA A 184 -14.69 -9.06 48.80
CA ALA A 184 -16.03 -9.09 48.23
C ALA A 184 -16.11 -8.06 47.10
N ALA A 185 -16.38 -8.52 45.87
CA ALA A 185 -16.47 -7.69 44.67
C ALA A 185 -17.93 -7.35 44.34
N SER A 186 -18.17 -6.11 43.91
CA SER A 186 -19.46 -5.68 43.36
C SER A 186 -19.69 -6.31 41.99
N SER A 187 -20.93 -6.23 41.49
CA SER A 187 -21.20 -6.44 40.06
C SER A 187 -20.44 -5.42 39.18
N THR A 188 -20.11 -5.81 37.96
CA THR A 188 -19.33 -5.00 37.01
C THR A 188 -20.18 -3.97 36.25
N GLN A 189 -19.68 -2.74 36.11
CA GLN A 189 -20.19 -1.73 35.18
C GLN A 189 -19.28 -1.66 33.95
N SER A 190 -19.86 -1.71 32.76
CA SER A 190 -19.09 -1.67 31.51
C SER A 190 -19.38 -0.43 30.69
N LEU A 191 -18.40 -0.01 29.88
CA LEU A 191 -18.44 1.13 28.98
C LEU A 191 -17.56 0.86 27.75
N ARG A 192 -18.04 1.23 26.57
CA ARG A 192 -17.27 1.21 25.32
C ARG A 192 -16.67 2.59 25.04
N ALA A 193 -15.37 2.61 24.72
CA ALA A 193 -14.71 3.83 24.26
C ALA A 193 -13.58 3.51 23.28
N SER A 194 -13.37 4.40 22.30
CA SER A 194 -12.31 4.28 21.32
C SER A 194 -11.12 5.17 21.66
N THR A 195 -9.91 4.78 21.27
CA THR A 195 -8.78 5.71 21.19
C THR A 195 -8.89 6.59 19.95
N ALA A 196 -8.30 7.79 20.01
CA ALA A 196 -8.23 8.67 18.85
C ALA A 196 -7.41 8.00 17.72
N PRO A 197 -7.75 8.25 16.44
CA PRO A 197 -7.01 7.68 15.32
C PRO A 197 -5.63 8.33 15.20
N ASP A 198 -4.71 7.67 14.48
CA ASP A 198 -3.45 8.29 14.11
C ASP A 198 -3.65 9.41 13.09
N SER A 199 -2.84 10.47 13.22
CA SER A 199 -2.73 11.50 12.20
C SER A 199 -2.11 10.91 10.93
N VAL A 200 -2.67 11.22 9.77
CA VAL A 200 -2.04 10.87 8.48
C VAL A 200 -0.90 11.82 8.13
N THR A 201 0.02 11.34 7.32
CA THR A 201 1.07 12.14 6.70
C THR A 201 0.73 12.35 5.24
N ILE A 202 0.61 13.61 4.81
CA ILE A 202 0.49 13.95 3.40
C ILE A 202 1.83 13.58 2.73
N THR A 203 1.81 12.58 1.86
CA THR A 203 3.00 12.03 1.19
C THR A 203 3.27 12.72 -0.14
N SER A 204 2.25 13.29 -0.76
CA SER A 204 2.38 14.05 -2.01
C SER A 204 1.32 15.13 -2.12
N CYS A 205 1.71 16.25 -2.72
CA CYS A 205 0.80 17.27 -3.23
C CYS A 205 1.24 17.73 -4.62
N ALA A 206 0.70 17.08 -5.65
CA ALA A 206 1.04 17.37 -7.05
C ALA A 206 0.06 18.39 -7.64
N SER A 207 0.51 19.29 -8.51
CA SER A 207 -0.42 20.16 -9.25
C SER A 207 -1.21 19.33 -10.26
N SER A 208 -2.51 19.58 -10.40
CA SER A 208 -3.29 19.02 -11.49
C SER A 208 -2.94 19.71 -12.82
N SER A 209 -3.04 18.99 -13.93
CA SER A 209 -2.86 19.55 -15.28
C SER A 209 -3.78 20.77 -15.50
N GLY A 210 -3.19 21.87 -15.96
CA GLY A 210 -3.89 23.14 -16.19
C GLY A 210 -3.80 24.16 -15.04
N GLY A 211 -3.19 23.82 -13.90
CA GLY A 211 -2.85 24.77 -12.83
C GLY A 211 -4.01 25.22 -11.95
N HIS A 212 -5.19 24.58 -12.03
CA HIS A 212 -6.39 24.99 -11.28
C HIS A 212 -6.78 24.04 -10.13
N GLY A 213 -5.86 23.18 -9.73
CA GLY A 213 -6.11 22.18 -8.70
C GLY A 213 -4.82 21.47 -8.27
N VAL A 214 -4.94 20.66 -7.24
CA VAL A 214 -3.86 19.82 -6.71
C VAL A 214 -4.39 18.42 -6.43
N ILE A 215 -3.53 17.42 -6.49
CA ILE A 215 -3.83 16.03 -6.16
C ILE A 215 -3.05 15.68 -4.90
N LEU A 216 -3.77 15.41 -3.82
CA LEU A 216 -3.22 15.05 -2.53
C LEU A 216 -3.18 13.53 -2.36
N THR A 217 -2.06 13.01 -1.87
CA THR A 217 -1.94 11.61 -1.45
C THR A 217 -1.40 11.57 -0.02
N TRP A 218 -1.88 10.63 0.80
CA TRP A 218 -1.47 10.49 2.19
C TRP A 218 -1.36 9.04 2.64
N SER A 219 -0.60 8.82 3.71
CA SER A 219 -0.40 7.51 4.34
C SER A 219 -1.67 7.02 5.04
N CYS A 220 -1.85 5.71 5.13
CA CYS A 220 -2.98 5.13 5.86
C CYS A 220 -2.72 5.01 7.36
N PRO A 221 -3.68 5.39 8.23
CA PRO A 221 -3.61 5.08 9.65
C PRO A 221 -3.51 3.57 9.85
N SER A 222 -2.74 3.15 10.86
CA SER A 222 -2.59 1.75 11.26
C SER A 222 -3.82 1.24 12.03
N GLY A 223 -4.47 2.12 12.79
CA GLY A 223 -5.72 1.87 13.49
C GLY A 223 -6.96 2.18 12.65
N GLY A 224 -8.15 2.09 13.26
CA GLY A 224 -9.43 2.37 12.63
C GLY A 224 -9.60 3.83 12.19
N TYR A 225 -10.27 4.00 11.04
CA TYR A 225 -10.70 5.29 10.49
C TYR A 225 -11.96 5.10 9.63
N GLU A 226 -12.83 6.11 9.60
CA GLU A 226 -14.10 6.10 8.85
C GLU A 226 -14.00 6.97 7.59
N THR A 227 -13.56 8.22 7.76
CA THR A 227 -13.49 9.22 6.70
C THR A 227 -12.28 10.12 6.87
N PHE A 228 -11.92 10.81 5.79
CA PHE A 228 -10.91 11.86 5.79
C PHE A 228 -11.53 13.18 5.35
N GLU A 229 -11.32 14.25 6.11
CA GLU A 229 -11.69 15.60 5.70
C GLU A 229 -10.46 16.32 5.16
N VAL A 230 -10.50 16.68 3.89
CA VAL A 230 -9.42 17.33 3.16
C VAL A 230 -9.70 18.83 3.08
N GLU A 231 -8.73 19.66 3.47
CA GLU A 231 -8.80 21.12 3.39
C GLU A 231 -7.57 21.64 2.63
N VAL A 232 -7.78 22.39 1.55
CA VAL A 232 -6.71 23.05 0.76
C VAL A 232 -7.09 24.49 0.48
N GLY A 233 -6.44 25.43 1.16
CA GLY A 233 -6.87 26.83 1.14
C GLY A 233 -8.31 26.97 1.64
N GLU A 234 -9.22 27.47 0.80
CA GLU A 234 -10.66 27.58 1.09
C GLU A 234 -11.47 26.35 0.68
N GLN A 235 -10.87 25.42 -0.07
CA GLN A 235 -11.56 24.24 -0.57
C GLN A 235 -11.61 23.15 0.51
N ARG A 236 -12.80 22.58 0.72
CA ARG A 236 -13.05 21.50 1.69
C ARG A 236 -13.79 20.35 1.05
N GLY A 237 -13.40 19.12 1.38
CA GLY A 237 -14.06 17.92 0.90
C GLY A 237 -13.98 16.77 1.89
N SER A 238 -15.01 15.94 1.94
CA SER A 238 -14.99 14.68 2.71
C SER A 238 -14.71 13.52 1.77
N GLN A 239 -13.85 12.61 2.21
CA GLN A 239 -13.40 11.43 1.48
C GLN A 239 -13.70 10.18 2.30
N ASP A 240 -14.04 9.09 1.62
CA ASP A 240 -14.29 7.82 2.28
C ASP A 240 -12.98 7.09 2.62
N ARG A 241 -13.09 5.97 3.35
CA ARG A 241 -11.96 5.12 3.71
C ARG A 241 -11.13 4.65 2.51
N SER A 242 -11.74 4.51 1.33
CA SER A 242 -11.08 3.96 0.15
C SER A 242 -10.13 4.97 -0.50
N SER A 243 -10.27 6.26 -0.24
CA SER A 243 -9.34 7.30 -0.72
C SER A 243 -7.95 7.22 -0.10
N CYS A 244 -7.78 6.43 0.96
CA CYS A 244 -6.49 6.23 1.59
C CYS A 244 -5.43 5.66 0.62
N GLY A 245 -4.24 6.26 0.58
CA GLY A 245 -3.16 5.86 -0.34
C GLY A 245 -3.44 6.12 -1.82
N ARG A 246 -4.57 6.75 -2.17
CA ARG A 246 -4.92 7.17 -3.54
C ARG A 246 -4.82 8.69 -3.65
N GLY A 247 -4.58 9.16 -4.87
CA GLY A 247 -4.56 10.59 -5.17
C GLY A 247 -5.98 11.16 -5.19
N VAL A 248 -6.26 12.12 -4.32
CA VAL A 248 -7.54 12.85 -4.26
C VAL A 248 -7.37 14.23 -4.88
N PRO A 249 -8.08 14.55 -5.97
CA PRO A 249 -8.01 15.85 -6.59
C PRO A 249 -8.84 16.89 -5.85
N VAL A 250 -8.27 18.08 -5.66
CA VAL A 250 -8.91 19.29 -5.14
C VAL A 250 -8.84 20.37 -6.21
N TRP A 251 -9.98 20.75 -6.76
CA TRP A 251 -10.12 21.70 -7.86
C TRP A 251 -10.52 23.10 -7.37
N GLY A 252 -10.61 24.06 -8.29
CA GLY A 252 -11.11 25.41 -7.99
C GLY A 252 -10.05 26.31 -7.34
N LEU A 253 -8.78 25.97 -7.50
CA LEU A 253 -7.66 26.76 -7.02
C LEU A 253 -7.20 27.74 -8.13
N GLY A 254 -6.71 28.91 -7.73
CA GLY A 254 -6.06 29.85 -8.64
C GLY A 254 -4.65 29.39 -9.03
N PRO A 255 -4.21 29.57 -10.29
CA PRO A 255 -2.92 29.09 -10.79
C PRO A 255 -1.74 29.90 -10.26
N ALA A 256 -0.55 29.29 -10.30
CA ALA A 256 0.70 29.88 -9.82
C ALA A 256 0.68 30.38 -8.35
N ARG A 257 -0.14 29.76 -7.49
CA ARG A 257 -0.27 30.08 -6.06
C ARG A 257 0.12 28.90 -5.17
N SER A 258 0.35 29.20 -3.90
CA SER A 258 0.56 28.20 -2.85
C SER A 258 -0.64 28.14 -1.91
N TYR A 259 -1.00 26.94 -1.47
CA TYR A 259 -2.13 26.69 -0.58
C TYR A 259 -1.69 25.75 0.56
N PRO A 260 -2.01 26.06 1.82
CA PRO A 260 -1.83 25.10 2.90
C PRO A 260 -2.87 23.98 2.76
N ALA A 261 -2.40 22.73 2.81
CA ALA A 261 -3.22 21.54 2.79
C ALA A 261 -3.14 20.82 4.14
N THR A 262 -4.29 20.41 4.67
CA THR A 262 -4.39 19.56 5.86
C THR A 262 -5.41 18.46 5.63
N ILE A 263 -5.20 17.32 6.28
CA ILE A 263 -6.12 16.20 6.26
C ILE A 263 -6.48 15.86 7.68
N THR A 264 -7.77 15.73 7.95
CA THR A 264 -8.30 15.36 9.26
C THR A 264 -8.84 13.94 9.19
N THR A 265 -8.20 13.02 9.91
CA THR A 265 -8.70 11.64 10.09
C THR A 265 -9.87 11.67 11.06
N VAL A 266 -10.96 10.98 10.70
CA VAL A 266 -12.16 10.86 11.55
C VAL A 266 -12.37 9.39 11.94
N TRP A 267 -12.59 9.14 13.23
CA TRP A 267 -12.89 7.82 13.79
C TRP A 267 -13.72 7.97 15.06
N ASP A 268 -14.87 7.30 15.16
CA ASP A 268 -15.75 7.34 16.34
C ASP A 268 -16.03 8.78 16.83
N GLY A 269 -16.27 9.69 15.89
CA GLY A 269 -16.50 11.13 16.12
C GLY A 269 -15.27 11.96 16.50
N MET A 270 -14.11 11.34 16.77
CA MET A 270 -12.86 12.04 17.05
C MET A 270 -12.18 12.49 15.75
N ARG A 271 -11.52 13.65 15.81
CA ARG A 271 -10.92 14.33 14.65
C ARG A 271 -9.46 14.63 14.93
N VAL A 272 -8.56 14.11 14.12
CA VAL A 272 -7.12 14.32 14.25
C VAL A 272 -6.56 14.90 12.96
N ARG A 273 -6.07 16.13 13.03
CA ARG A 273 -5.54 16.88 11.89
C ARG A 273 -4.06 16.57 11.67
N SER A 274 -3.67 16.41 10.41
CA SER A 274 -2.29 16.23 9.97
C SER A 274 -1.46 17.50 10.16
N ALA A 275 -0.14 17.36 10.11
CA ALA A 275 0.72 18.51 9.86
C ALA A 275 0.36 19.16 8.51
N PRO A 276 0.36 20.50 8.41
CA PRO A 276 0.07 21.18 7.16
C PRO A 276 1.21 21.00 6.16
N VAL A 277 0.86 20.80 4.89
CA VAL A 277 1.80 20.78 3.76
C VAL A 277 1.43 21.89 2.79
N THR A 278 2.43 22.65 2.33
CA THR A 278 2.21 23.69 1.32
C THR A 278 2.17 23.06 -0.07
N CYS A 279 1.03 23.16 -0.71
CA CYS A 279 0.78 22.74 -2.08
C CYS A 279 0.99 23.88 -3.05
N HIS A 280 1.46 23.59 -4.26
CA HIS A 280 1.67 24.58 -5.31
C HIS A 280 0.86 24.23 -6.56
N THR A 281 0.13 25.20 -7.08
CA THR A 281 -0.54 25.08 -8.39
C THR A 281 0.40 25.58 -9.49
N GLU A 282 0.47 24.85 -10.60
CA GLU A 282 1.36 25.14 -11.72
C GLU A 282 1.02 26.47 -12.43
N SER A 283 2.03 27.13 -13.01
CA SER A 283 1.90 28.37 -13.79
C SER A 283 1.67 28.14 -15.29
N ALA A 284 1.69 26.88 -15.75
CA ALA A 284 1.69 26.52 -17.16
C ALA A 284 0.49 27.10 -17.94
N GLY A 285 -0.70 27.15 -17.34
CA GLY A 285 -1.89 27.74 -17.98
C GLY A 285 -1.76 29.24 -18.29
N VAL A 286 -1.09 30.00 -17.42
CA VAL A 286 -0.87 31.46 -17.59
C VAL A 286 0.27 31.72 -18.58
N ILE A 287 1.32 30.90 -18.51
CA ILE A 287 2.51 31.02 -19.37
C ILE A 287 2.19 30.59 -20.81
N ALA A 288 1.42 29.51 -21.00
CA ALA A 288 0.98 29.07 -22.32
C ALA A 288 0.12 30.12 -23.04
N GLY A 289 -0.78 30.82 -22.33
CA GLY A 289 -1.58 31.89 -22.92
C GLY A 289 -0.73 33.08 -23.41
N ALA A 290 0.25 33.51 -22.61
CA ALA A 290 1.17 34.58 -22.99
C ALA A 290 2.10 34.17 -24.15
N ILE A 291 2.60 32.93 -24.13
CA ILE A 291 3.46 32.38 -25.18
C ILE A 291 2.68 32.17 -26.48
N VAL A 292 1.44 31.69 -26.44
CA VAL A 292 0.58 31.55 -27.62
C VAL A 292 0.25 32.91 -28.22
N GLY A 293 -0.03 33.94 -27.39
CA GLY A 293 -0.20 35.31 -27.86
C GLY A 293 1.04 35.86 -28.56
N ALA A 294 2.23 35.66 -27.97
CA ALA A 294 3.50 36.06 -28.56
C ALA A 294 3.85 35.27 -29.83
N LEU A 295 3.58 33.96 -29.84
CA LEU A 295 3.80 33.09 -31.01
C LEU A 295 2.84 33.43 -32.14
N LEU A 296 1.57 33.72 -31.88
CA LEU A 296 0.63 34.17 -32.92
C LEU A 296 1.07 35.49 -33.55
N PHE A 297 1.57 36.42 -32.73
CA PHE A 297 2.15 37.68 -33.22
C PHE A 297 3.40 37.43 -34.08
N LEU A 298 4.31 36.55 -33.63
CA LEU A 298 5.51 36.17 -34.39
C LEU A 298 5.20 35.37 -35.65
N ILE A 299 4.14 34.55 -35.67
CA ILE A 299 3.66 33.83 -36.85
C ILE A 299 3.07 34.81 -37.86
N LEU A 300 2.31 35.83 -37.43
CA LEU A 300 1.82 36.89 -38.32
C LEU A 300 2.96 37.68 -38.96
N VAL A 301 3.98 38.05 -38.17
CA VAL A 301 5.19 38.73 -38.66
C VAL A 301 6.00 37.78 -39.57
N GLY A 302 6.13 36.51 -39.20
CA GLY A 302 6.83 35.48 -39.95
C GLY A 302 6.17 35.16 -41.29
N LEU A 303 4.83 35.14 -41.35
CA LEU A 303 4.05 34.98 -42.58
C LEU A 303 4.24 36.18 -43.52
N LEU A 304 4.29 37.40 -42.99
CA LEU A 304 4.59 38.61 -43.76
C LEU A 304 6.00 38.53 -44.40
N VAL A 305 7.00 38.10 -43.62
CA VAL A 305 8.37 37.90 -44.11
C VAL A 305 8.45 36.72 -45.08
N PHE A 306 7.71 35.65 -44.84
CA PHE A 306 7.63 34.47 -45.71
C PHE A 306 7.05 34.82 -47.08
N PHE A 307 5.97 35.62 -47.14
CA PHE A 307 5.41 36.09 -48.41
C PHE A 307 6.37 36.98 -49.19
N LEU A 308 7.19 37.79 -48.52
CA LEU A 308 8.25 38.59 -49.16
C LEU A 308 9.44 37.74 -49.63
N LYS A 309 9.76 36.64 -48.93
CA LYS A 309 10.92 35.78 -49.22
C LYS A 309 10.61 34.64 -50.21
N ARG A 310 9.33 34.25 -50.38
CA ARG A 310 8.88 33.17 -51.28
C ARG A 310 9.08 33.45 -52.77
N ARG A 311 9.59 34.64 -53.15
CA ARG A 311 9.97 34.97 -54.53
C ARG A 311 11.42 34.58 -54.89
N LYS A 312 12.23 34.05 -53.96
CA LYS A 312 13.60 33.60 -54.29
C LYS A 312 14.01 32.31 -53.58
N ARG A 313 14.20 31.28 -54.42
CA ARG A 313 14.92 30.00 -54.27
C ARG A 313 14.18 28.78 -53.69
N ARG A 314 14.22 27.76 -54.56
CA ARG A 314 13.87 26.34 -54.43
C ARG A 314 14.99 25.55 -53.73
N HIS A 315 14.53 24.47 -53.08
CA HIS A 315 15.09 23.12 -52.83
C HIS A 315 16.52 22.93 -52.31
N GLN A 316 16.60 22.16 -51.21
CA GLN A 316 17.74 21.30 -50.90
C GLN A 316 17.20 19.96 -50.33
N GLU A 317 17.66 18.85 -50.91
CA GLU A 317 17.24 17.47 -50.65
C GLU A 317 17.87 16.87 -49.38
N LYS A 318 17.15 15.94 -48.74
CA LYS A 318 17.63 15.08 -47.64
C LYS A 318 18.35 13.84 -48.20
N ALA A 319 19.40 13.40 -47.49
CA ALA A 319 20.24 12.25 -47.84
C ALA A 319 19.51 10.90 -47.82
N ALA A 320 20.03 9.93 -48.57
CA ALA A 320 19.45 8.62 -48.82
C ALA A 320 19.40 7.67 -47.60
N PRO A 321 18.42 6.75 -47.50
CA PRO A 321 18.31 5.80 -46.39
C PRO A 321 19.43 4.74 -46.43
N ARG A 322 19.90 4.32 -45.24
CA ARG A 322 20.76 3.14 -45.08
C ARG A 322 19.96 1.87 -45.40
N ASP A 323 20.59 0.85 -45.97
CA ASP A 323 19.95 -0.44 -46.23
C ASP A 323 19.53 -1.12 -44.92
N LEU A 324 18.28 -1.56 -44.84
CA LEU A 324 17.72 -2.26 -43.67
C LEU A 324 18.33 -3.66 -43.53
N VAL A 325 18.80 -4.01 -42.33
CA VAL A 325 19.36 -5.35 -42.07
C VAL A 325 18.26 -6.41 -41.94
N PHE A 326 17.03 -6.01 -41.59
CA PHE A 326 15.96 -6.97 -41.27
C PHE A 326 14.62 -6.70 -41.98
N SER A 327 14.02 -7.77 -42.49
CA SER A 327 12.62 -7.91 -42.93
C SER A 327 12.23 -9.35 -42.67
N PHE A 328 11.10 -9.61 -42.01
CA PHE A 328 10.72 -10.99 -41.68
C PHE A 328 9.51 -11.45 -42.53
N PRO A 329 9.46 -12.74 -42.91
CA PRO A 329 8.23 -13.32 -43.45
C PRO A 329 7.12 -13.24 -42.40
N GLY A 330 5.96 -12.68 -42.77
CA GLY A 330 4.81 -12.50 -41.86
C GLY A 330 4.72 -11.14 -41.17
N ASP A 331 5.50 -10.14 -41.60
CA ASP A 331 5.30 -8.76 -41.18
C ASP A 331 3.93 -8.24 -41.63
N ILE A 332 3.28 -7.43 -40.79
CA ILE A 332 1.91 -6.93 -40.96
C ILE A 332 1.98 -5.50 -41.51
N LEU A 333 1.17 -5.18 -42.52
CA LEU A 333 1.07 -3.81 -43.04
C LEU A 333 0.47 -2.87 -41.98
N ALA A 334 0.88 -1.60 -41.99
CA ALA A 334 0.37 -0.58 -41.07
C ALA A 334 -1.18 -0.48 -41.08
N GLU A 335 -1.78 -0.59 -42.26
CA GLU A 335 -3.23 -0.55 -42.45
C GLU A 335 -3.95 -1.78 -41.86
N ASP A 336 -3.32 -2.95 -41.91
CA ASP A 336 -3.87 -4.20 -41.40
C ASP A 336 -3.63 -4.41 -39.89
N PHE A 337 -2.77 -3.57 -39.28
CA PHE A 337 -2.33 -3.77 -37.90
C PHE A 337 -3.49 -3.65 -36.89
N ALA A 338 -4.43 -2.73 -37.13
CA ALA A 338 -5.61 -2.58 -36.27
C ALA A 338 -6.51 -3.82 -36.29
N ASP A 339 -6.66 -4.47 -37.45
CA ASP A 339 -7.44 -5.69 -37.60
C ASP A 339 -6.71 -6.90 -37.00
N HIS A 340 -5.39 -6.97 -37.15
CA HIS A 340 -4.55 -7.95 -36.46
C HIS A 340 -4.74 -7.88 -34.93
N VAL A 341 -4.64 -6.68 -34.34
CA VAL A 341 -4.86 -6.50 -32.89
C VAL A 341 -6.29 -6.88 -32.51
N ARG A 342 -7.31 -6.48 -33.29
CA ARG A 342 -8.71 -6.81 -33.01
C ARG A 342 -8.95 -8.32 -33.04
N LYS A 343 -8.34 -9.03 -34.00
CA LYS A 343 -8.41 -10.49 -34.10
C LYS A 343 -7.78 -11.17 -32.90
N ASN A 344 -6.58 -10.75 -32.50
CA ASN A 344 -5.85 -11.36 -31.39
C ASN A 344 -6.44 -11.05 -30.01
N LYS A 345 -7.20 -9.96 -29.86
CA LYS A 345 -7.95 -9.63 -28.63
C LYS A 345 -9.21 -10.46 -28.40
N LYS A 346 -9.76 -11.13 -29.44
CA LYS A 346 -10.98 -11.95 -29.30
C LYS A 346 -10.77 -13.08 -28.29
N ASP A 347 -11.87 -13.55 -27.72
CA ASP A 347 -11.92 -14.69 -26.80
C ASP A 347 -10.91 -14.55 -25.65
N SER A 348 -10.93 -13.39 -25.00
CA SER A 348 -10.04 -13.07 -23.87
C SER A 348 -8.54 -13.10 -24.22
N ASN A 349 -8.16 -12.46 -25.34
CA ASN A 349 -6.78 -12.41 -25.86
C ASN A 349 -6.20 -13.75 -26.33
N CYS A 350 -7.05 -14.72 -26.72
CA CYS A 350 -6.62 -16.07 -27.10
C CYS A 350 -5.55 -16.07 -28.21
N GLY A 351 -5.68 -15.21 -29.23
CA GLY A 351 -4.68 -15.11 -30.30
C GLY A 351 -3.31 -14.61 -29.81
N PHE A 352 -3.30 -13.65 -28.88
CA PHE A 352 -2.05 -13.20 -28.25
C PHE A 352 -1.42 -14.29 -27.38
N ALA A 353 -2.22 -15.04 -26.63
CA ALA A 353 -1.74 -16.16 -25.83
C ALA A 353 -1.09 -17.24 -26.72
N GLU A 354 -1.71 -17.60 -27.85
CA GLU A 354 -1.16 -18.57 -28.81
C GLU A 354 0.16 -18.10 -29.43
N GLU A 355 0.23 -16.84 -29.87
CA GLU A 355 1.48 -16.25 -30.38
C GLU A 355 2.57 -16.25 -29.30
N PHE A 356 2.25 -15.78 -28.09
CA PHE A 356 3.22 -15.69 -27.02
C PHE A 356 3.70 -17.08 -26.56
N GLN A 357 2.83 -18.08 -26.55
CA GLN A 357 3.20 -19.46 -26.24
C GLN A 357 4.21 -20.04 -27.25
N LYS A 358 4.09 -19.69 -28.54
CA LYS A 358 5.08 -20.08 -29.57
C LYS A 358 6.46 -19.48 -29.31
N LEU A 359 6.54 -18.33 -28.64
CA LEU A 359 7.81 -17.73 -28.21
C LEU A 359 8.46 -18.49 -27.04
N ALA A 360 7.71 -19.28 -26.27
CA ALA A 360 8.25 -20.04 -25.14
C ALA A 360 9.19 -21.17 -25.57
N LEU A 361 9.04 -21.67 -26.81
CA LEU A 361 9.87 -22.73 -27.37
C LEU A 361 11.27 -22.22 -27.80
N GLN A 362 11.45 -20.90 -27.91
CA GLN A 362 12.65 -20.29 -28.50
C GLN A 362 13.76 -20.09 -27.47
N GLY A 363 15.01 -20.40 -27.87
CA GLY A 363 16.19 -20.29 -27.01
C GLY A 363 16.58 -21.56 -26.25
N HIS A 364 15.85 -22.67 -26.42
CA HIS A 364 16.25 -23.98 -25.90
C HIS A 364 17.53 -24.47 -26.61
N GLY A 365 18.55 -24.84 -25.83
CA GLY A 365 19.78 -25.45 -26.33
C GLY A 365 20.93 -24.48 -26.63
N GLN A 366 20.78 -23.17 -26.38
CA GLN A 366 21.91 -22.25 -26.46
C GLN A 366 22.80 -22.33 -25.21
N SER A 367 24.11 -22.23 -25.41
CA SER A 367 25.10 -22.33 -24.34
C SER A 367 25.05 -21.13 -23.39
N GLN A 368 25.14 -21.39 -22.09
CA GLN A 368 25.20 -20.40 -20.99
C GLN A 368 26.31 -20.78 -20.00
N MET A 369 27.37 -21.43 -20.48
CA MET A 369 28.42 -22.02 -19.64
C MET A 369 29.20 -20.94 -18.88
N VAL A 370 29.51 -19.81 -19.52
CA VAL A 370 30.26 -18.72 -18.87
C VAL A 370 29.43 -18.13 -17.72
N ALA A 371 28.14 -17.89 -17.97
CA ALA A 371 27.24 -17.35 -16.96
C ALA A 371 27.00 -18.31 -15.78
N SER A 372 27.10 -19.61 -16.03
CA SER A 372 26.88 -20.67 -15.03
C SER A 372 28.15 -21.09 -14.28
N ALA A 373 29.32 -20.55 -14.67
CA ALA A 373 30.59 -20.86 -14.02
C ALA A 373 30.56 -20.49 -12.53
N PRO A 374 31.19 -21.29 -11.64
CA PRO A 374 31.18 -21.05 -10.19
C PRO A 374 31.55 -19.62 -9.78
N GLU A 375 32.58 -19.05 -10.42
CA GLU A 375 33.08 -17.69 -10.21
C GLU A 375 32.09 -16.59 -10.64
N ASN A 376 31.17 -16.89 -11.56
CA ASN A 376 30.23 -15.93 -12.14
C ASN A 376 28.83 -16.02 -11.53
N ASN A 377 28.50 -17.11 -10.82
CA ASN A 377 27.17 -17.34 -10.26
C ASN A 377 26.68 -16.20 -9.35
N ALA A 378 27.57 -15.63 -8.53
CA ALA A 378 27.24 -14.51 -7.65
C ALA A 378 26.96 -13.21 -8.42
N LYS A 379 27.44 -13.06 -9.66
CA LYS A 379 27.24 -11.88 -10.50
C LYS A 379 25.86 -11.86 -11.18
N ASN A 380 25.07 -12.92 -11.05
CA ASN A 380 23.73 -13.03 -11.63
C ASN A 380 22.66 -12.68 -10.59
N ARG A 381 21.83 -11.67 -10.88
CA ARG A 381 20.70 -11.29 -10.00
C ARG A 381 19.64 -12.38 -9.92
N TYR A 382 19.44 -13.11 -11.01
CA TYR A 382 18.49 -14.22 -11.10
C TYR A 382 19.14 -15.45 -11.72
N ARG A 383 19.02 -16.60 -11.05
CA ARG A 383 19.59 -17.87 -11.52
C ARG A 383 19.01 -18.36 -12.85
N ASN A 384 17.79 -17.94 -13.17
CA ASN A 384 17.07 -18.32 -14.39
C ASN A 384 17.16 -17.27 -15.52
N VAL A 385 17.97 -16.22 -15.36
CA VAL A 385 18.16 -15.18 -16.38
C VAL A 385 19.65 -15.01 -16.65
N LEU A 386 20.17 -15.85 -17.54
CA LEU A 386 21.59 -15.92 -17.87
C LEU A 386 21.81 -15.51 -19.35
N PRO A 387 22.82 -14.69 -19.67
CA PRO A 387 23.14 -14.38 -21.06
C PRO A 387 23.63 -15.63 -21.79
N TYR A 388 23.34 -15.74 -23.09
CA TYR A 388 23.93 -16.78 -23.94
C TYR A 388 25.39 -16.47 -24.23
N ASP A 389 26.23 -17.51 -24.32
CA ASP A 389 27.68 -17.34 -24.48
C ASP A 389 28.07 -16.62 -25.77
N TRP A 390 27.29 -16.81 -26.85
CA TRP A 390 27.59 -16.22 -28.17
C TRP A 390 27.26 -14.73 -28.25
N SER A 391 26.30 -14.26 -27.45
CA SER A 391 25.78 -12.88 -27.49
C SER A 391 26.12 -12.09 -26.22
N ARG A 392 26.75 -12.72 -25.21
CA ARG A 392 27.18 -12.02 -23.99
C ARG A 392 28.11 -10.86 -24.33
N VAL A 393 28.12 -9.82 -23.51
CA VAL A 393 29.11 -8.75 -23.63
C VAL A 393 30.34 -9.11 -22.79
N PRO A 394 31.52 -9.38 -23.39
CA PRO A 394 32.73 -9.63 -22.63
C PRO A 394 33.33 -8.32 -22.13
N LEU A 395 33.85 -8.33 -20.90
CA LEU A 395 34.74 -7.29 -20.37
C LEU A 395 36.20 -7.69 -20.59
N LYS A 396 37.11 -6.72 -20.62
CA LYS A 396 38.56 -6.96 -20.62
C LYS A 396 38.95 -7.70 -19.34
N PRO A 397 39.57 -8.90 -19.41
CA PRO A 397 39.96 -9.64 -18.22
C PRO A 397 40.93 -8.84 -17.34
N LEU A 398 40.72 -8.87 -16.02
CA LEU A 398 41.63 -8.33 -15.03
C LEU A 398 42.61 -9.42 -14.58
N HIS A 399 43.88 -9.07 -14.47
CA HIS A 399 44.93 -10.02 -14.12
C HIS A 399 44.75 -10.55 -12.70
N GLY A 400 44.72 -11.87 -12.55
CA GLY A 400 44.55 -12.53 -11.24
C GLY A 400 43.11 -12.62 -10.73
N GLU A 401 42.12 -12.17 -11.50
CA GLU A 401 40.71 -12.22 -11.12
C GLU A 401 39.90 -13.13 -12.07
N PRO A 402 39.67 -14.40 -11.71
CA PRO A 402 38.79 -15.29 -12.47
C PRO A 402 37.37 -14.73 -12.61
N GLY A 403 36.77 -14.85 -13.80
CA GLY A 403 35.42 -14.33 -14.08
C GLY A 403 35.34 -12.80 -14.21
N SER A 404 36.46 -12.08 -14.23
CA SER A 404 36.49 -10.62 -14.42
C SER A 404 36.09 -10.17 -15.84
N ASP A 405 36.04 -11.09 -16.81
CA ASP A 405 35.53 -10.85 -18.17
C ASP A 405 34.00 -10.97 -18.28
N TYR A 406 33.33 -11.37 -17.20
CA TYR A 406 31.91 -11.66 -17.18
C TYR A 406 31.08 -10.51 -16.57
N ILE A 407 30.04 -10.15 -17.30
CA ILE A 407 28.90 -9.37 -16.82
C ILE A 407 27.61 -9.95 -17.41
N ASN A 408 26.51 -9.91 -16.63
CA ASN A 408 25.20 -10.37 -17.12
C ASN A 408 24.57 -9.31 -18.06
N ALA A 409 25.05 -9.30 -19.30
CA ALA A 409 24.57 -8.46 -20.37
C ALA A 409 24.71 -9.20 -21.72
N SER A 410 23.85 -8.87 -22.68
CA SER A 410 23.89 -9.44 -24.04
C SER A 410 23.73 -8.35 -25.08
N PHE A 411 24.44 -8.46 -26.20
CA PHE A 411 24.12 -7.69 -27.40
C PHE A 411 22.75 -8.15 -27.93
N VAL A 412 21.91 -7.18 -28.30
CA VAL A 412 20.57 -7.40 -28.83
C VAL A 412 20.45 -6.70 -30.19
N PRO A 413 19.85 -7.35 -31.20
CA PRO A 413 19.69 -6.77 -32.52
C PRO A 413 18.73 -5.57 -32.48
N GLY A 414 18.98 -4.60 -33.36
CA GLY A 414 18.04 -3.53 -33.68
C GLY A 414 17.61 -3.57 -35.14
N LEU A 415 17.31 -2.42 -35.72
CA LEU A 415 16.88 -2.31 -37.12
C LEU A 415 18.06 -2.30 -38.11
N TRP A 416 19.19 -1.75 -37.68
CA TRP A 416 20.35 -1.44 -38.53
C TRP A 416 21.58 -2.27 -38.19
N SER A 417 21.61 -2.91 -37.02
CA SER A 417 22.76 -3.69 -36.57
C SER A 417 22.32 -4.91 -35.76
N PRO A 418 23.02 -6.06 -35.89
CA PRO A 418 22.80 -7.22 -35.02
C PRO A 418 23.23 -6.98 -33.56
N GLN A 419 23.96 -5.89 -33.27
CA GLN A 419 24.44 -5.51 -31.94
C GLN A 419 24.09 -4.04 -31.64
N GLU A 420 22.88 -3.61 -32.01
CA GLU A 420 22.46 -2.21 -31.87
C GLU A 420 22.23 -1.80 -30.41
N PHE A 421 21.87 -2.75 -29.55
CA PHE A 421 21.61 -2.52 -28.13
C PHE A 421 22.42 -3.47 -27.26
N ILE A 422 22.63 -3.08 -26.01
CA ILE A 422 23.05 -4.00 -24.95
C ILE A 422 21.90 -4.12 -23.94
N ALA A 423 21.39 -5.32 -23.73
CA ALA A 423 20.44 -5.60 -22.66
C ALA A 423 21.17 -6.16 -21.44
N ALA A 424 21.10 -5.46 -20.30
CA ALA A 424 21.80 -5.80 -19.07
C ALA A 424 20.83 -5.99 -17.89
N GLN A 425 21.25 -6.76 -16.87
CA GLN A 425 20.54 -6.77 -15.59
C GLN A 425 20.76 -5.46 -14.81
N GLY A 426 19.89 -5.14 -13.86
CA GLY A 426 20.14 -4.10 -12.88
C GLY A 426 21.33 -4.49 -11.99
N PRO A 427 22.38 -3.66 -11.87
CA PRO A 427 23.60 -4.00 -11.14
C PRO A 427 23.31 -4.45 -9.69
N LEU A 428 24.12 -5.38 -9.19
CA LEU A 428 24.22 -5.81 -7.79
C LEU A 428 25.31 -5.01 -7.08
N PRO A 429 25.37 -4.98 -5.73
CA PRO A 429 26.36 -4.17 -5.02
C PRO A 429 27.80 -4.44 -5.48
N HIS A 430 28.16 -5.71 -5.64
CA HIS A 430 29.49 -6.15 -6.08
C HIS A 430 29.69 -6.16 -7.60
N THR A 431 28.69 -5.78 -8.40
CA THR A 431 28.81 -5.68 -9.87
C THR A 431 28.64 -4.27 -10.41
N ILE A 432 28.57 -3.24 -9.54
CA ILE A 432 28.52 -1.83 -9.99
C ILE A 432 29.79 -1.46 -10.76
N GLY A 433 30.96 -1.90 -10.31
CA GLY A 433 32.22 -1.68 -11.02
C GLY A 433 32.27 -2.35 -12.38
N ASP A 434 31.81 -3.60 -12.48
CA ASP A 434 31.68 -4.32 -13.76
C ASP A 434 30.71 -3.60 -14.70
N PHE A 435 29.62 -3.03 -14.18
CA PHE A 435 28.67 -2.25 -14.97
C PHE A 435 29.31 -0.99 -15.54
N TRP A 436 30.07 -0.22 -14.76
CA TRP A 436 30.78 0.95 -15.29
C TRP A 436 31.90 0.59 -16.26
N ARG A 437 32.57 -0.55 -16.07
CA ARG A 437 33.50 -1.12 -17.06
C ARG A 437 32.78 -1.43 -18.38
N LEU A 438 31.59 -2.03 -18.32
CA LEU A 438 30.75 -2.24 -19.51
C LEU A 438 30.48 -0.91 -20.23
N VAL A 439 30.05 0.13 -19.51
CA VAL A 439 29.79 1.46 -20.11
C VAL A 439 31.04 2.03 -20.79
N TRP A 440 32.19 1.97 -20.11
CA TRP A 440 33.46 2.48 -20.62
C TRP A 440 33.96 1.71 -21.84
N GLU A 441 34.07 0.39 -21.73
CA GLU A 441 34.69 -0.47 -22.74
C GLU A 441 33.85 -0.53 -24.03
N GLN A 442 32.53 -0.46 -23.89
CA GLN A 442 31.61 -0.38 -25.03
C GLN A 442 31.45 1.05 -25.56
N LYS A 443 32.05 2.06 -24.93
CA LYS A 443 31.90 3.48 -25.30
C LYS A 443 30.43 3.90 -25.36
N SER A 444 29.61 3.38 -24.44
CA SER A 444 28.17 3.61 -24.43
C SER A 444 27.87 4.96 -23.82
N HIS A 445 27.40 5.91 -24.64
CA HIS A 445 27.01 7.24 -24.20
C HIS A 445 25.59 7.30 -23.61
N THR A 446 24.80 6.24 -23.76
CA THR A 446 23.38 6.24 -23.37
C THR A 446 23.07 5.04 -22.50
N LEU A 447 22.50 5.30 -21.32
CA LEU A 447 21.94 4.29 -20.42
C LEU A 447 20.42 4.48 -20.36
N VAL A 448 19.67 3.38 -20.40
CA VAL A 448 18.21 3.40 -20.30
C VAL A 448 17.78 2.46 -19.17
N MET A 449 17.27 3.04 -18.08
CA MET A 449 16.84 2.33 -16.87
C MET A 449 15.31 2.29 -16.82
N LEU A 450 14.73 1.09 -16.73
CA LEU A 450 13.28 0.86 -16.78
C LEU A 450 12.73 0.28 -15.47
N THR A 451 13.34 0.59 -14.33
CA THR A 451 12.94 0.07 -13.01
C THR A 451 13.35 1.04 -11.93
N ASN A 452 12.52 1.21 -10.92
CA ASN A 452 12.95 1.88 -9.69
C ASN A 452 13.93 0.97 -8.94
N CYS A 453 14.82 1.54 -8.13
CA CYS A 453 15.78 0.74 -7.35
C CYS A 453 15.08 -0.25 -6.41
N VAL A 454 13.95 0.16 -5.84
CA VAL A 454 13.11 -0.64 -4.95
C VAL A 454 11.67 -0.59 -5.45
N GLU A 455 11.03 -1.75 -5.58
CA GLU A 455 9.64 -1.93 -6.03
C GLU A 455 8.97 -2.96 -5.12
N SER A 456 7.77 -2.64 -4.58
CA SER A 456 7.07 -3.44 -3.56
C SER A 456 7.99 -3.92 -2.42
N GLY A 457 8.87 -3.04 -1.93
CA GLY A 457 9.82 -3.34 -0.85
C GLY A 457 10.98 -4.27 -1.23
N ARG A 458 11.16 -4.61 -2.52
CA ARG A 458 12.24 -5.48 -3.00
C ARG A 458 13.22 -4.71 -3.88
N VAL A 459 14.52 -4.92 -3.63
CA VAL A 459 15.58 -4.31 -4.45
C VAL A 459 15.60 -4.93 -5.85
N LYS A 460 15.34 -4.10 -6.86
CA LYS A 460 15.33 -4.48 -8.28
C LYS A 460 16.64 -4.12 -8.98
N CYS A 461 17.28 -3.05 -8.55
CA CYS A 461 18.52 -2.51 -9.11
C CYS A 461 19.23 -1.70 -8.03
N GLU A 462 20.54 -1.87 -7.87
CA GLU A 462 21.29 -0.97 -7.01
C GLU A 462 21.35 0.44 -7.59
N HIS A 463 21.50 1.43 -6.71
CA HIS A 463 21.77 2.79 -7.09
C HIS A 463 23.24 2.91 -7.53
N TYR A 464 23.49 2.80 -8.83
CA TYR A 464 24.85 2.68 -9.39
C TYR A 464 25.47 4.02 -9.83
N TRP A 465 24.78 5.14 -9.65
CA TRP A 465 25.26 6.48 -9.96
C TRP A 465 25.44 7.32 -8.67
N PRO A 466 26.14 8.47 -8.70
CA PRO A 466 26.26 9.34 -7.53
C PRO A 466 24.92 9.93 -7.07
N LEU A 467 24.67 9.96 -5.76
CA LEU A 467 23.48 10.58 -5.14
C LEU A 467 23.58 12.12 -5.06
N ASP A 468 24.80 12.64 -5.07
CA ASP A 468 25.11 14.06 -4.94
C ASP A 468 26.24 14.45 -5.91
N ALA A 469 26.74 15.67 -5.80
CA ALA A 469 27.86 16.14 -6.62
C ALA A 469 29.19 15.44 -6.31
N GLN A 470 29.27 14.54 -5.32
CA GLN A 470 30.51 13.81 -5.01
C GLN A 470 30.71 12.67 -6.00
N PRO A 471 31.85 12.61 -6.71
CA PRO A 471 32.11 11.53 -7.64
C PRO A 471 32.22 10.18 -6.94
N CYS A 472 31.59 9.14 -7.50
CA CYS A 472 31.79 7.76 -7.05
C CYS A 472 32.91 7.09 -7.86
N THR A 473 33.80 6.36 -7.20
CA THR A 473 34.95 5.70 -7.85
C THR A 473 34.81 4.20 -7.79
N HIS A 474 34.98 3.55 -8.95
CA HIS A 474 34.91 2.11 -9.14
C HIS A 474 36.16 1.64 -9.90
N GLY A 475 37.17 1.17 -9.17
CA GLY A 475 38.49 0.88 -9.75
C GLY A 475 39.11 2.14 -10.36
N HIS A 476 39.45 2.09 -11.65
CA HIS A 476 40.05 3.21 -12.40
C HIS A 476 39.02 4.14 -13.05
N LEU A 477 37.72 3.94 -12.78
CA LEU A 477 36.62 4.73 -13.33
C LEU A 477 36.01 5.60 -12.24
N ARG A 478 35.87 6.89 -12.53
CA ARG A 478 35.23 7.87 -11.66
C ARG A 478 33.99 8.42 -12.35
N VAL A 479 32.84 8.25 -11.72
CA VAL A 479 31.55 8.71 -12.22
C VAL A 479 31.17 9.98 -11.48
N THR A 480 30.81 11.02 -12.22
CA THR A 480 30.39 12.30 -11.65
C THR A 480 29.01 12.66 -12.20
N LEU A 481 28.08 13.05 -11.32
CA LEU A 481 26.80 13.62 -11.73
C LEU A 481 26.99 15.09 -12.10
N VAL A 482 26.66 15.44 -13.34
CA VAL A 482 26.79 16.80 -13.89
C VAL A 482 25.45 17.54 -13.84
N GLY A 483 24.36 16.84 -14.13
CA GLY A 483 23.01 17.41 -14.13
C GLY A 483 21.95 16.35 -14.00
N GLU A 484 20.82 16.71 -13.41
CA GLU A 484 19.66 15.84 -13.26
C GLU A 484 18.38 16.65 -13.52
N GLU A 485 17.52 16.12 -14.38
CA GLU A 485 16.17 16.59 -14.63
C GLU A 485 15.20 15.48 -14.25
N VAL A 486 14.33 15.73 -13.27
CA VAL A 486 13.36 14.74 -12.78
C VAL A 486 11.94 15.21 -13.11
N THR A 487 11.15 14.31 -13.70
CA THR A 487 9.71 14.45 -13.90
C THR A 487 8.98 13.34 -13.13
N GLU A 488 7.65 13.37 -13.11
CA GLU A 488 6.85 12.30 -12.51
C GLU A 488 7.04 10.94 -13.21
N THR A 489 7.33 10.95 -14.52
CA THR A 489 7.38 9.73 -15.35
C THR A 489 8.77 9.23 -15.64
N TRP A 490 9.78 10.10 -15.66
CA TRP A 490 11.18 9.75 -15.86
C TRP A 490 12.16 10.77 -15.27
N ALA A 491 13.39 10.34 -15.05
CA ALA A 491 14.54 11.21 -14.79
C ALA A 491 15.56 11.12 -15.94
N VAL A 492 16.23 12.22 -16.24
CA VAL A 492 17.36 12.29 -17.17
C VAL A 492 18.58 12.78 -16.40
N ARG A 493 19.69 12.04 -16.45
CA ARG A 493 20.94 12.39 -15.77
C ARG A 493 22.07 12.51 -16.75
N ASP A 494 22.80 13.62 -16.66
CA ASP A 494 24.07 13.82 -17.33
C ASP A 494 25.20 13.41 -16.39
N LEU A 495 25.97 12.42 -16.82
CA LEU A 495 27.08 11.83 -16.09
C LEU A 495 28.39 12.02 -16.86
N GLN A 496 29.48 12.16 -16.13
CA GLN A 496 30.83 12.09 -16.67
C GLN A 496 31.56 10.89 -16.09
N LEU A 497 31.99 9.99 -16.98
CA LEU A 497 32.80 8.83 -16.65
C LEU A 497 34.25 9.12 -17.02
N PHE A 498 35.10 9.31 -16.02
CA PHE A 498 36.52 9.59 -16.19
C PHE A 498 37.36 8.35 -15.90
N GLN A 499 38.17 7.93 -16.88
CA GLN A 499 39.16 6.85 -16.71
C GLN A 499 40.50 7.50 -16.31
N VAL A 500 40.98 7.14 -15.12
CA VAL A 500 42.13 7.78 -14.45
C VAL A 500 43.49 7.48 -15.12
N GLU A 501 43.71 6.28 -15.63
CA GLU A 501 44.96 5.88 -16.30
C GLU A 501 45.06 6.42 -17.74
N GLU A 502 43.95 6.38 -18.49
CA GLU A 502 43.86 6.87 -19.86
C GLU A 502 43.71 8.39 -19.93
N GLN A 503 43.35 9.05 -18.81
CA GLN A 503 43.04 10.48 -18.74
C GLN A 503 41.99 10.90 -19.78
N LYS A 504 40.95 10.07 -19.94
CA LYS A 504 39.86 10.31 -20.88
C LYS A 504 38.52 10.36 -20.16
N THR A 505 37.63 11.19 -20.70
CA THR A 505 36.27 11.35 -20.20
C THR A 505 35.27 10.88 -21.25
N LEU A 506 34.28 10.10 -20.83
CA LEU A 506 33.11 9.72 -21.60
C LEU A 506 31.89 10.42 -21.00
N SER A 507 31.19 11.23 -21.79
CA SER A 507 29.91 11.80 -21.38
C SER A 507 28.81 10.76 -21.56
N VAL A 508 28.05 10.50 -20.50
CA VAL A 508 27.04 9.45 -20.46
C VAL A 508 25.71 10.09 -20.02
N ARG A 509 24.65 9.89 -20.79
CA ARG A 509 23.29 10.32 -20.41
C ARG A 509 22.47 9.10 -20.02
N GLN A 510 21.92 9.12 -18.81
CA GLN A 510 21.01 8.09 -18.30
C GLN A 510 19.57 8.57 -18.41
N PHE A 511 18.73 7.79 -19.08
CA PHE A 511 17.29 7.95 -19.16
C PHE A 511 16.62 6.92 -18.26
N HIS A 512 15.98 7.37 -17.18
CA HIS A 512 15.39 6.52 -16.17
C HIS A 512 13.87 6.66 -16.17
N TYR A 513 13.16 5.68 -16.72
CA TYR A 513 11.70 5.64 -16.70
C TYR A 513 11.17 5.14 -15.35
N LEU A 514 10.48 6.01 -14.61
CA LEU A 514 10.03 5.81 -13.22
C LEU A 514 8.60 5.26 -13.13
N ALA A 515 7.77 5.52 -14.14
CA ALA A 515 6.34 5.22 -14.13
C ALA A 515 5.97 3.79 -14.58
N TRP A 516 6.93 2.86 -14.66
CA TRP A 516 6.59 1.46 -14.91
C TRP A 516 6.12 0.80 -13.62
N PRO A 517 4.88 0.27 -13.54
CA PRO A 517 4.35 -0.28 -12.30
C PRO A 517 5.08 -1.54 -11.83
N ASP A 518 5.10 -1.75 -10.52
CA ASP A 518 5.71 -2.90 -9.85
C ASP A 518 5.09 -4.24 -10.31
N HIS A 519 3.80 -4.22 -10.65
CA HIS A 519 3.06 -5.35 -11.22
C HIS A 519 2.48 -4.99 -12.59
N GLY A 520 2.72 -5.86 -13.59
CA GLY A 520 2.12 -5.74 -14.91
C GLY A 520 2.82 -4.74 -15.85
N VAL A 521 2.00 -3.93 -16.52
CA VAL A 521 2.39 -2.98 -17.58
C VAL A 521 1.72 -1.62 -17.31
N PRO A 522 2.27 -0.50 -17.83
CA PRO A 522 1.60 0.79 -17.71
C PRO A 522 0.15 0.75 -18.21
N HIS A 523 -0.75 1.47 -17.53
CA HIS A 523 -2.19 1.48 -17.85
C HIS A 523 -2.50 2.19 -19.18
N SER A 524 -1.65 3.14 -19.60
CA SER A 524 -1.75 3.82 -20.90
C SER A 524 -0.42 3.72 -21.66
N PRO A 525 -0.45 3.60 -23.01
CA PRO A 525 0.74 3.77 -23.86
C PRO A 525 1.38 5.17 -23.81
N ASP A 526 0.63 6.22 -23.46
CA ASP A 526 1.07 7.63 -23.61
C ASP A 526 2.40 7.94 -22.92
N PRO A 527 2.60 7.61 -21.62
CA PRO A 527 3.83 8.00 -20.93
C PRO A 527 5.07 7.28 -21.50
N LEU A 528 4.91 6.01 -21.90
CA LEU A 528 6.00 5.25 -22.50
C LEU A 528 6.33 5.75 -23.91
N LEU A 529 5.33 6.12 -24.71
CA LEU A 529 5.54 6.69 -26.04
C LEU A 529 6.15 8.10 -25.97
N ALA A 530 5.77 8.91 -24.99
CA ALA A 530 6.39 10.20 -24.74
C ALA A 530 7.87 10.04 -24.32
N PHE A 531 8.15 9.10 -23.42
CA PHE A 531 9.52 8.73 -23.04
C PHE A 531 10.33 8.22 -24.24
N TRP A 532 9.76 7.32 -25.04
CA TRP A 532 10.39 6.79 -26.24
C TRP A 532 10.69 7.92 -27.23
N LYS A 533 9.77 8.85 -27.47
CA LYS A 533 9.99 9.97 -28.38
C LYS A 533 11.16 10.85 -27.95
N MET A 534 11.26 11.16 -26.65
CA MET A 534 12.41 11.88 -26.09
C MET A 534 13.72 11.08 -26.26
N LEU A 535 13.72 9.80 -25.89
CA LEU A 535 14.88 8.92 -26.03
C LEU A 535 15.33 8.82 -27.50
N ARG A 536 14.39 8.67 -28.43
CA ARG A 536 14.65 8.56 -29.86
C ARG A 536 15.26 9.85 -30.42
N GLN A 537 14.72 11.01 -30.04
CA GLN A 537 15.29 12.31 -30.40
C GLN A 537 16.75 12.44 -29.97
N TRP A 538 17.10 11.95 -28.77
CA TRP A 538 18.49 11.91 -28.31
C TRP A 538 19.35 10.94 -29.11
N LEU A 539 18.88 9.70 -29.29
CA LEU A 539 19.63 8.67 -30.00
C LEU A 539 19.86 9.02 -31.49
N ASP A 540 18.97 9.80 -32.11
CA ASP A 540 19.13 10.29 -33.48
C ASP A 540 20.17 11.43 -33.59
N GLN A 541 20.41 12.15 -32.49
CA GLN A 541 21.43 13.21 -32.40
C GLN A 541 22.80 12.66 -31.99
N ALA A 542 22.83 11.52 -31.29
CA ALA A 542 24.05 10.84 -30.89
C ALA A 542 24.68 10.12 -32.10
N VAL A 543 25.45 10.85 -32.92
CA VAL A 543 26.06 10.34 -34.16
C VAL A 543 27.26 9.42 -33.89
N GLU A 544 27.90 9.53 -32.72
CA GLU A 544 29.09 8.78 -32.35
C GLU A 544 28.92 8.09 -30.99
N GLY A 545 29.37 6.84 -30.89
CA GLY A 545 29.28 6.06 -29.66
C GLY A 545 29.09 4.57 -29.90
N GLY A 546 29.19 3.79 -28.83
CA GLY A 546 28.75 2.40 -28.83
C GLY A 546 27.27 2.23 -28.50
N PRO A 547 26.78 0.98 -28.43
CA PRO A 547 25.37 0.68 -28.31
C PRO A 547 24.77 1.22 -26.99
N PRO A 548 23.55 1.77 -27.00
CA PRO A 548 22.82 2.10 -25.77
C PRO A 548 22.63 0.86 -24.89
N ILE A 549 22.88 1.03 -23.59
CA ILE A 549 22.68 -0.03 -22.60
C ILE A 549 21.30 0.15 -21.98
N VAL A 550 20.41 -0.81 -22.22
CA VAL A 550 19.05 -0.83 -21.70
C VAL A 550 18.95 -1.88 -20.60
N HIS A 551 18.47 -1.51 -19.42
CA HIS A 551 18.32 -2.42 -18.30
C HIS A 551 17.04 -2.16 -17.50
N CYS A 552 16.62 -3.18 -16.76
CA CYS A 552 15.59 -3.08 -15.74
C CYS A 552 16.10 -3.81 -14.49
N SER A 553 15.34 -4.78 -13.97
CA SER A 553 15.83 -5.68 -12.93
C SER A 553 16.59 -6.88 -13.52
N ALA A 554 15.89 -7.75 -14.26
CA ALA A 554 16.50 -8.91 -14.92
C ALA A 554 17.12 -8.59 -16.30
N GLY A 555 16.79 -7.42 -16.87
CA GLY A 555 17.24 -7.05 -18.21
C GLY A 555 16.55 -7.80 -19.34
N VAL A 556 15.28 -8.20 -19.16
CA VAL A 556 14.54 -9.02 -20.15
C VAL A 556 13.12 -8.52 -20.42
N GLY A 557 12.29 -8.34 -19.39
CA GLY A 557 10.88 -7.97 -19.55
C GLY A 557 10.66 -6.55 -20.07
N ARG A 558 10.78 -5.55 -19.18
CA ARG A 558 10.64 -4.12 -19.53
C ARG A 558 11.68 -3.69 -20.57
N THR A 559 12.94 -4.13 -20.38
CA THR A 559 14.04 -3.95 -21.34
C THR A 559 13.68 -4.42 -22.74
N GLY A 560 13.23 -5.66 -22.89
CA GLY A 560 12.83 -6.18 -24.20
C GLY A 560 11.60 -5.50 -24.77
N THR A 561 10.68 -5.06 -23.92
CA THR A 561 9.48 -4.33 -24.37
C THR A 561 9.86 -2.97 -25.00
N LEU A 562 10.76 -2.20 -24.37
CA LEU A 562 11.22 -0.93 -24.93
C LEU A 562 12.07 -1.12 -26.19
N ILE A 563 12.99 -2.10 -26.21
CA ILE A 563 13.81 -2.38 -27.41
C ILE A 563 12.92 -2.80 -28.58
N ALA A 564 11.93 -3.68 -28.33
CA ALA A 564 10.94 -4.05 -29.34
C ALA A 564 10.16 -2.85 -29.85
N LEU A 565 9.67 -2.00 -28.93
CA LEU A 565 8.90 -0.83 -29.31
C LEU A 565 9.72 0.11 -30.20
N ASP A 566 10.96 0.42 -29.82
CA ASP A 566 11.82 1.30 -30.59
C ASP A 566 12.11 0.77 -32.00
N VAL A 567 12.43 -0.52 -32.11
CA VAL A 567 12.76 -1.12 -33.41
C VAL A 567 11.53 -1.23 -34.30
N LEU A 568 10.39 -1.64 -33.74
CA LEU A 568 9.16 -1.85 -34.50
C LEU A 568 8.55 -0.52 -34.96
N LEU A 569 8.61 0.55 -34.15
CA LEU A 569 8.17 1.87 -34.57
C LEU A 569 9.05 2.45 -35.68
N ARG A 570 10.38 2.27 -35.60
CA ARG A 570 11.28 2.67 -36.69
C ARG A 570 11.07 1.84 -37.95
N GLN A 571 10.82 0.53 -37.82
CA GLN A 571 10.48 -0.34 -38.96
C GLN A 571 9.19 0.14 -39.64
N LEU A 572 8.18 0.48 -38.84
CA LEU A 572 6.91 1.01 -39.30
C LEU A 572 7.07 2.33 -40.03
N GLU A 573 7.84 3.28 -39.49
CA GLU A 573 8.15 4.57 -40.14
C GLU A 573 8.93 4.39 -41.46
N CYS A 574 9.85 3.43 -41.53
CA CYS A 574 10.70 3.22 -42.71
C CYS A 574 10.01 2.41 -43.82
N LYS A 575 9.23 1.38 -43.47
CA LYS A 575 8.71 0.38 -44.42
C LYS A 575 7.18 0.30 -44.48
N GLY A 576 6.46 0.93 -43.56
CA GLY A 576 5.00 0.80 -43.46
C GLY A 576 4.53 -0.60 -43.02
N LEU A 577 5.41 -1.39 -42.40
CA LEU A 577 5.14 -2.75 -41.93
C LEU A 577 5.82 -3.02 -40.58
N VAL A 578 5.29 -3.98 -39.83
CA VAL A 578 5.65 -4.25 -38.44
C VAL A 578 5.46 -5.73 -38.12
N GLY A 579 6.46 -6.34 -37.47
CA GLY A 579 6.43 -7.76 -37.10
C GLY A 579 6.76 -8.00 -35.61
N PRO A 580 5.81 -7.82 -34.68
CA PRO A 580 6.11 -7.95 -33.25
C PRO A 580 6.53 -9.37 -32.86
N PHE A 581 5.83 -10.39 -33.36
CA PHE A 581 6.17 -11.79 -33.11
C PHE A 581 7.58 -12.15 -33.61
N SER A 582 7.87 -11.82 -34.87
CA SER A 582 9.13 -12.17 -35.54
C SER A 582 10.31 -11.48 -34.86
N PHE A 583 10.15 -10.21 -34.49
CA PHE A 583 11.20 -9.44 -33.82
C PHE A 583 11.42 -9.89 -32.37
N VAL A 584 10.36 -10.14 -31.58
CA VAL A 584 10.52 -10.64 -30.21
C VAL A 584 11.18 -12.03 -30.21
N ARG A 585 10.80 -12.91 -31.15
CA ARG A 585 11.49 -14.18 -31.37
C ARG A 585 12.98 -13.96 -31.64
N LYS A 586 13.31 -13.00 -32.51
CA LYS A 586 14.71 -12.68 -32.84
C LYS A 586 15.50 -12.19 -31.64
N MET A 587 14.92 -11.31 -30.81
CA MET A 587 15.56 -10.89 -29.55
C MET A 587 15.78 -12.07 -28.60
N ARG A 588 14.83 -13.03 -28.54
CA ARG A 588 14.97 -14.24 -27.72
C ARG A 588 16.07 -15.19 -28.19
N GLU A 589 16.51 -15.11 -29.44
CA GLU A 589 17.71 -15.81 -29.89
C GLU A 589 18.98 -15.21 -29.26
N SER A 590 19.00 -13.91 -28.98
CA SER A 590 20.15 -13.18 -28.42
C SER A 590 20.15 -13.12 -26.89
N ARG A 591 19.00 -13.05 -26.23
CA ARG A 591 18.90 -13.04 -24.77
C ARG A 591 17.60 -13.74 -24.34
N PRO A 592 17.63 -14.64 -23.36
CA PRO A 592 16.43 -15.37 -22.97
C PRO A 592 15.34 -14.44 -22.44
N LEU A 593 14.07 -14.84 -22.61
CA LEU A 593 12.90 -14.20 -21.98
C LEU A 593 12.67 -12.72 -22.34
N MET A 594 13.30 -12.19 -23.41
CA MET A 594 13.01 -10.84 -23.91
C MET A 594 11.51 -10.70 -24.19
N VAL A 595 10.90 -9.64 -23.64
CA VAL A 595 9.45 -9.51 -23.43
C VAL A 595 8.92 -10.71 -22.64
N GLN A 596 8.93 -10.59 -21.31
CA GLN A 596 8.90 -11.73 -20.40
C GLN A 596 7.48 -12.27 -20.14
N THR A 597 6.47 -11.41 -20.24
CA THR A 597 5.08 -11.75 -19.93
C THR A 597 4.17 -11.48 -21.11
N GLU A 598 3.06 -12.22 -21.19
CA GLU A 598 2.03 -11.99 -22.20
C GLU A 598 1.47 -10.57 -22.11
N ALA A 599 1.27 -10.04 -20.89
CA ALA A 599 0.83 -8.66 -20.68
C ALA A 599 1.78 -7.64 -21.33
N GLN A 600 3.10 -7.84 -21.25
CA GLN A 600 4.09 -6.98 -21.94
C GLN A 600 4.01 -7.11 -23.46
N TYR A 601 3.78 -8.32 -23.97
CA TYR A 601 3.60 -8.57 -25.40
C TYR A 601 2.32 -7.88 -25.92
N ILE A 602 1.21 -7.98 -25.20
CA ILE A 602 -0.03 -7.26 -25.53
C ILE A 602 0.18 -5.75 -25.45
N PHE A 603 0.86 -5.27 -24.41
CA PHE A 603 1.14 -3.84 -24.23
C PHE A 603 2.01 -3.26 -25.36
N LEU A 604 2.99 -4.01 -25.86
CA LEU A 604 3.76 -3.65 -27.04
C LEU A 604 2.84 -3.39 -28.25
N HIS A 605 1.86 -4.27 -28.50
CA HIS A 605 0.88 -4.08 -29.59
C HIS A 605 -0.02 -2.87 -29.35
N GLN A 606 -0.42 -2.62 -28.11
CA GLN A 606 -1.20 -1.43 -27.76
C GLN A 606 -0.42 -0.15 -28.05
N CYS A 607 0.87 -0.11 -27.74
CA CYS A 607 1.73 1.03 -28.04
C CYS A 607 1.85 1.29 -29.55
N ILE A 608 2.06 0.23 -30.35
CA ILE A 608 2.17 0.35 -31.81
C ILE A 608 0.83 0.83 -32.41
N LEU A 609 -0.30 0.26 -31.97
CA LEU A 609 -1.62 0.65 -32.44
C LEU A 609 -1.93 2.12 -32.10
N TRP A 610 -1.61 2.53 -30.88
CA TRP A 610 -1.81 3.90 -30.42
C TRP A 610 -0.97 4.90 -31.21
N PHE A 611 0.30 4.55 -31.50
CA PHE A 611 1.18 5.35 -32.35
C PHE A 611 0.60 5.55 -33.77
N LEU A 612 0.04 4.48 -34.37
CA LEU A 612 -0.64 4.57 -35.68
C LEU A 612 -1.86 5.49 -35.65
N GLN A 613 -2.66 5.42 -34.59
CA GLN A 613 -3.86 6.24 -34.43
C GLN A 613 -3.53 7.75 -34.30
N GLN A 614 -2.43 8.10 -33.63
CA GLN A 614 -1.98 9.49 -33.53
C GLN A 614 -1.34 10.03 -34.81
N SER A 615 -0.79 9.13 -35.64
CA SER A 615 -0.05 9.49 -36.87
C SER A 615 -0.95 9.60 -38.09
N ALA A 616 -2.21 9.16 -38.01
CA ALA A 616 -3.17 9.32 -39.10
C ALA A 616 -3.53 10.80 -39.29
N PRO A 617 -3.40 11.37 -40.50
CA PRO A 617 -3.94 12.70 -40.77
C PRO A 617 -5.44 12.66 -40.51
N ALA A 618 -5.97 13.69 -39.83
CA ALA A 618 -7.40 13.84 -39.59
C ALA A 618 -8.16 13.69 -40.93
N GLN A 619 -8.69 12.50 -41.18
CA GLN A 619 -9.55 12.28 -42.33
C GLN A 619 -10.83 13.07 -42.06
N LYS A 620 -11.13 13.95 -43.00
CA LYS A 620 -12.39 14.68 -43.13
C LYS A 620 -13.55 13.80 -42.67
N GLU A 621 -14.37 14.34 -41.76
CA GLU A 621 -15.70 13.83 -41.48
C GLU A 621 -16.38 13.46 -42.80
N ALA A 622 -16.58 12.16 -43.00
CA ALA A 622 -17.48 11.67 -44.01
C ALA A 622 -18.88 12.12 -43.56
N THR A 623 -19.39 13.12 -44.26
CA THR A 623 -20.78 13.55 -44.26
C THR A 623 -21.71 12.32 -44.23
N TYR A 624 -22.52 12.24 -43.18
CA TYR A 624 -23.64 11.31 -43.07
C TYR A 624 -24.70 11.65 -44.13
N GLU A 625 -24.52 11.19 -45.35
CA GLU A 625 -25.61 10.95 -46.30
C GLU A 625 -25.77 9.43 -46.44
N ASN A 626 -26.67 8.85 -45.64
CA ASN A 626 -27.50 7.65 -45.93
C ASN A 626 -28.01 6.94 -44.66
N VAL A 627 -28.70 7.67 -43.78
CA VAL A 627 -29.53 7.05 -42.72
C VAL A 627 -30.98 7.54 -42.82
N ALA A 628 -31.47 7.77 -44.04
CA ALA A 628 -32.86 8.16 -44.30
C ALA A 628 -33.73 7.06 -44.94
N ASN A 629 -33.17 5.86 -45.23
CA ASN A 629 -33.91 4.77 -45.89
C ASN A 629 -34.06 3.50 -45.04
N LEU A 630 -34.00 3.59 -43.71
CA LEU A 630 -34.13 2.43 -42.82
C LEU A 630 -35.20 2.59 -41.73
N ILE A 631 -36.14 3.51 -41.93
CA ILE A 631 -37.37 3.63 -41.13
C ILE A 631 -38.51 3.74 -42.13
N TYR A 632 -39.58 2.96 -41.92
CA TYR A 632 -40.61 2.49 -42.88
C TYR A 632 -40.10 1.28 -43.69
N GLU A 633 -40.56 0.04 -43.48
CA GLU A 633 -41.92 -0.41 -43.24
C GLU A 633 -41.93 -1.60 -42.27
N ASN A 634 -42.69 -1.48 -41.18
CA ASN A 634 -43.20 -2.64 -40.45
C ASN A 634 -44.72 -2.47 -40.25
N MET A 635 -45.40 -2.03 -41.31
CA MET A 635 -46.87 -1.94 -41.39
C MET A 635 -47.47 -3.28 -41.88
N ALA A 636 -47.11 -4.38 -41.21
CA ALA A 636 -47.78 -5.67 -41.40
C ALA A 636 -48.10 -6.37 -40.08
N ALA A 637 -47.80 -5.77 -38.93
CA ALA A 637 -47.96 -6.38 -37.61
C ALA A 637 -48.96 -5.68 -36.67
N ILE A 638 -49.67 -4.63 -37.11
CA ILE A 638 -50.64 -3.88 -36.27
C ILE A 638 -52.05 -3.80 -36.91
N GLN A 639 -52.39 -4.68 -37.86
CA GLN A 639 -53.74 -4.77 -38.44
C GLN A 639 -54.38 -6.15 -38.22
N ALA A 640 -54.22 -6.71 -37.01
CA ALA A 640 -54.88 -7.95 -36.63
C ALA A 640 -55.41 -7.97 -35.17
N GLN A 641 -55.63 -6.80 -34.54
CA GLN A 641 -56.10 -6.80 -33.14
C GLN A 641 -57.08 -5.70 -32.71
N GLU A 642 -57.79 -5.05 -33.65
CA GLU A 642 -58.93 -4.17 -33.31
C GLU A 642 -60.13 -4.38 -34.25
N VAL A 643 -60.61 -5.61 -34.30
CA VAL A 643 -62.04 -5.93 -34.55
C VAL A 643 -62.47 -6.88 -33.45
N GLU A 644 -62.72 -6.32 -32.26
CA GLU A 644 -63.66 -6.78 -31.22
C GLU A 644 -63.38 -5.99 -29.92
N ALA A 645 -64.02 -4.83 -29.77
CA ALA A 645 -64.56 -4.21 -28.54
C ALA A 645 -64.78 -2.70 -28.74
#